data_AF-A0A6P4F938-F1
#
_entry.id   AF-A0A6P4F938-F1
#
_cell.length_a   1.000
_cell.length_b   1.000
_cell.length_c   1.000
_cell.angle_alpha   90.00
_cell.angle_beta   90.00
_cell.angle_gamma   90.00
#
_symmetry.space_group_name_H-M   'P 1'
#
loop_
_entity.id
_entity.type
_entity.pdbx_description
1 polymer ?
#
loop_
_entity_poly.entity_id
_entity_poly.type
_entity_poly.pdbx_seq_one_letter_code
_entity_poly.pdbx_strand_id
1 'polypeptide(L)'
;MKFAEHLSAHITPEWRKQYINYEEMKAMLYLAVEEAPSVESVEDDVLKRHFANFDENFFHFCDKELKKINTFYSEKLAEATRKFATLNAELKTSIEESERSAKKSKGQKRHAALPDRKARELKLAFSEFYLSLILLQNYQNLNHTGFRKILKKHDKLLRVDTGAKWRQEYVEASHFFTNKDIDNIINETETTVTGELEGGDRQRAMKRLRVPPLGEQQSPWTTFKVGLFSGSFIVLGIVVVLSAIFHEISGENLKVTFRLYRGPLLIIEFIFLIGVNIYGWRSSGVNHVLIFELDPRNHLSEQHLMELAAIFGVIWTLSMLSFLYSASLAIPAFINPLTLTLIMVLFLANPFHVLHHDARFWLWRITGRCLSAPFFHVGFADFWLGDQLNSLATAILDFEYLICFYFTNGNWTEARDASICMEKDFIIRPIVNCLPAWFRFAQCLRRYRDSREAFPHLVNAGKYSTTFLVVIFATLKSFHSPNYASTFDNPYTWLWIIASIVSSCYAYTWDIKMDWGLFDKNAGENTFLREEVVYSSTGFYYFAIVEDLALRFIWALSFYLTEMKIVSSDIMTSITGILEVFRRFVWNFFRLENEHLNNCGKFRAVRDISIAPLDSSDQALILRMMDESDGVINRYTKTNRPKPKKVKDPEKRSLLQTRGSLPDLRIDMDSKKL
;
A
#
# COMPACT_ATOMS: atom_id res chain seq x y z
N MET A 1 23.28 9.78 -14.58
CA MET A 1 22.38 9.65 -13.41
C MET A 1 21.05 8.99 -13.78
N LYS A 2 20.43 9.33 -14.91
CA LYS A 2 19.08 8.89 -15.28
C LYS A 2 18.79 7.38 -15.36
N PHE A 3 19.78 6.51 -15.65
CA PHE A 3 19.49 5.08 -15.82
C PHE A 3 19.24 4.34 -14.49
N ALA A 4 19.91 4.69 -13.41
CA ALA A 4 19.68 4.03 -12.12
C ALA A 4 18.27 4.35 -11.58
N GLU A 5 17.85 5.60 -11.72
CA GLU A 5 16.48 6.05 -11.42
C GLU A 5 15.46 5.31 -12.31
N HIS A 6 15.74 5.21 -13.61
CA HIS A 6 14.88 4.47 -14.55
C HIS A 6 14.80 2.98 -14.23
N LEU A 7 15.92 2.32 -13.93
CA LEU A 7 15.95 0.92 -13.53
C LEU A 7 15.14 0.72 -12.25
N SER A 8 15.37 1.54 -11.23
CA SER A 8 14.62 1.51 -9.97
C SER A 8 13.11 1.67 -10.18
N ALA A 9 12.69 2.56 -11.08
CA ALA A 9 11.29 2.81 -11.37
C ALA A 9 10.58 1.69 -12.17
N HIS A 10 11.32 0.89 -12.94
CA HIS A 10 10.75 -0.13 -13.85
C HIS A 10 11.03 -1.57 -13.41
N ILE A 11 11.69 -1.76 -12.27
CA ILE A 11 11.91 -3.09 -11.68
C ILE A 11 10.59 -3.67 -11.19
N THR A 12 10.36 -4.95 -11.49
CA THR A 12 9.35 -5.78 -10.81
C THR A 12 9.68 -5.86 -9.32
N PRO A 13 8.87 -5.28 -8.41
CA PRO A 13 9.18 -5.28 -6.98
C PRO A 13 9.53 -6.66 -6.42
N GLU A 14 8.83 -7.71 -6.86
CA GLU A 14 9.03 -9.09 -6.43
C GLU A 14 10.30 -9.72 -6.97
N TRP A 15 10.82 -9.19 -8.07
CA TRP A 15 12.06 -9.67 -8.68
C TRP A 15 13.22 -8.72 -8.42
N ARG A 16 13.06 -7.70 -7.56
CA ARG A 16 14.06 -6.65 -7.30
C ARG A 16 15.46 -7.21 -7.06
N LYS A 17 15.58 -8.27 -6.24
CA LYS A 17 16.86 -8.92 -5.92
C LYS A 17 17.48 -9.68 -7.11
N GLN A 18 16.65 -10.08 -8.07
CA GLN A 18 17.04 -10.83 -9.25
C GLN A 18 17.55 -9.91 -10.37
N TYR A 19 17.31 -8.60 -10.30
CA TYR A 19 17.92 -7.65 -11.23
C TYR A 19 19.40 -7.43 -10.92
N ILE A 20 20.12 -6.92 -11.92
CA ILE A 20 21.51 -6.47 -11.80
C ILE A 20 21.65 -5.43 -10.69
N ASN A 21 22.60 -5.62 -9.77
CA ASN A 21 22.89 -4.66 -8.71
C ASN A 21 23.70 -3.46 -9.23
N TYR A 22 23.05 -2.65 -10.06
CA TYR A 22 23.70 -1.59 -10.83
C TYR A 22 24.35 -0.50 -9.94
N GLU A 23 23.74 -0.17 -8.80
CA GLU A 23 24.30 0.85 -7.89
C GLU A 23 25.54 0.34 -7.15
N GLU A 24 25.55 -0.91 -6.68
CA GLU A 24 26.74 -1.51 -6.06
C GLU A 24 27.90 -1.60 -7.05
N MET A 25 27.67 -2.10 -8.26
CA MET A 25 28.70 -2.16 -9.31
C MET A 25 29.22 -0.78 -9.68
N LYS A 26 28.35 0.24 -9.66
CA LYS A 26 28.71 1.63 -9.91
C LYS A 26 29.55 2.19 -8.76
N ALA A 27 29.23 1.86 -7.51
CA ALA A 27 30.03 2.24 -6.34
C ALA A 27 31.43 1.60 -6.40
N MET A 28 31.52 0.30 -6.75
CA MET A 28 32.81 -0.38 -6.95
C MET A 28 33.70 0.37 -7.96
N LEU A 29 33.14 0.79 -9.09
CA LEU A 29 33.87 1.56 -10.11
C LEU A 29 34.37 2.91 -9.62
N TYR A 30 33.59 3.62 -8.80
CA TYR A 30 34.02 4.91 -8.25
C TYR A 30 35.11 4.74 -7.20
N LEU A 31 34.94 3.78 -6.28
CA LEU A 31 35.95 3.45 -5.27
C LEU A 31 37.29 3.09 -5.91
N ALA A 32 37.30 2.28 -6.96
CA ALA A 32 38.52 1.89 -7.66
C ALA A 32 39.30 3.08 -8.25
N VAL A 33 38.59 4.11 -8.69
CA VAL A 33 39.17 5.35 -9.24
C VAL A 33 39.60 6.31 -8.12
N GLU A 34 38.86 6.36 -7.01
CA GLU A 34 39.18 7.21 -5.85
C GLU A 34 40.39 6.68 -5.06
N GLU A 35 40.50 5.37 -4.91
CA GLU A 35 41.62 4.69 -4.24
C GLU A 35 42.84 4.50 -5.16
N ALA A 36 42.74 4.90 -6.43
CA ALA A 36 43.83 4.74 -7.39
C ALA A 36 45.06 5.55 -6.94
N PRO A 37 46.25 4.93 -6.86
CA PRO A 37 47.47 5.64 -6.51
C PRO A 37 47.74 6.78 -7.51
N SER A 38 48.23 7.93 -7.04
CA SER A 38 48.52 9.05 -7.94
C SER A 38 49.63 8.65 -8.92
N VAL A 39 49.36 8.88 -10.21
CA VAL A 39 50.27 8.58 -11.33
C VAL A 39 51.63 9.28 -11.18
N GLU A 40 51.69 10.37 -10.40
CA GLU A 40 52.92 11.12 -10.12
C GLU A 40 53.73 10.55 -8.95
N SER A 41 53.13 9.66 -8.14
CA SER A 41 53.68 9.20 -6.86
C SER A 41 54.11 7.73 -6.83
N VAL A 42 53.74 6.94 -7.84
CA VAL A 42 53.98 5.48 -7.85
C VAL A 42 54.44 5.00 -9.23
N GLU A 43 55.27 3.96 -9.25
CA GLU A 43 55.67 3.26 -10.47
C GLU A 43 54.45 2.70 -11.24
N ASP A 44 54.56 2.71 -12.58
CA ASP A 44 53.48 2.31 -13.50
C ASP A 44 53.00 0.85 -13.27
N ASP A 45 53.88 -0.03 -12.81
CA ASP A 45 53.56 -1.43 -12.50
C ASP A 45 52.61 -1.58 -11.31
N VAL A 46 52.70 -0.68 -10.32
CA VAL A 46 51.78 -0.69 -9.16
C VAL A 46 50.40 -0.23 -9.58
N LEU A 47 50.31 0.76 -10.46
CA LEU A 47 49.05 1.26 -11.00
C LEU A 47 48.36 0.18 -11.86
N LYS A 48 49.12 -0.52 -12.71
CA LYS A 48 48.63 -1.67 -13.48
C LYS A 48 48.13 -2.78 -12.58
N ARG A 49 48.86 -3.11 -11.51
CA ARG A 49 48.45 -4.15 -10.56
C ARG A 49 47.18 -3.79 -9.80
N HIS A 50 47.02 -2.52 -9.42
CA HIS A 50 45.79 -2.01 -8.80
C HIS A 50 44.56 -2.25 -9.68
N PHE A 51 44.61 -1.79 -10.94
CA PHE A 51 43.49 -1.96 -11.86
C PHE A 51 43.30 -3.42 -12.31
N ALA A 52 44.35 -4.22 -12.41
CA ALA A 52 44.22 -5.65 -12.70
C ALA A 52 43.51 -6.41 -11.57
N ASN A 53 43.86 -6.13 -10.31
CA ASN A 53 43.18 -6.70 -9.15
C ASN A 53 41.71 -6.23 -9.08
N PHE A 54 41.45 -4.96 -9.43
CA PHE A 54 40.09 -4.45 -9.51
C PHE A 54 39.28 -5.17 -10.60
N ASP A 55 39.83 -5.32 -11.81
CA ASP A 55 39.18 -6.00 -12.93
C ASP A 55 38.81 -7.44 -12.55
N GLU A 56 39.71 -8.18 -11.88
CA GLU A 56 39.42 -9.53 -11.40
C GLU A 56 38.19 -9.57 -10.47
N ASN A 57 38.16 -8.69 -9.47
CA ASN A 57 37.04 -8.59 -8.53
C ASN A 57 35.74 -8.13 -9.22
N PHE A 58 35.84 -7.16 -10.13
CA PHE A 58 34.70 -6.60 -10.84
C PHE A 58 34.07 -7.61 -11.80
N PHE A 59 34.87 -8.33 -12.58
CA PHE A 59 34.37 -9.37 -13.49
C PHE A 59 33.89 -10.60 -12.74
N HIS A 60 34.50 -10.96 -11.60
CA HIS A 60 33.94 -11.99 -10.72
C HIS A 60 32.54 -11.62 -10.20
N PHE A 61 32.33 -10.36 -9.83
CA PHE A 61 31.01 -9.86 -9.47
C PHE A 61 30.04 -9.88 -10.66
N CYS A 62 30.51 -9.51 -11.86
CA CYS A 62 29.71 -9.59 -13.09
C CYS A 62 29.26 -11.03 -13.39
N ASP A 63 30.13 -12.03 -13.22
CA ASP A 63 29.82 -13.45 -13.39
C ASP A 63 28.74 -13.90 -12.40
N LYS A 64 28.86 -13.50 -11.13
CA LYS A 64 27.87 -13.81 -10.09
C LYS A 64 26.49 -13.23 -10.45
N GLU A 65 26.45 -11.96 -10.85
CA GLU A 65 25.21 -11.29 -11.27
C GLU A 65 24.62 -11.92 -12.54
N LEU A 66 25.46 -12.25 -13.52
CA LEU A 66 25.03 -12.87 -14.77
C LEU A 66 24.46 -14.28 -14.51
N LYS A 67 25.09 -15.06 -13.63
CA LYS A 67 24.59 -16.38 -13.23
C LYS A 67 23.24 -16.29 -12.52
N LYS A 68 23.09 -15.33 -11.60
CA LYS A 68 21.81 -15.04 -10.92
C LYS A 68 20.71 -14.75 -11.94
N ILE A 69 20.96 -13.83 -12.87
CA ILE A 69 19.99 -13.40 -13.88
C ILE A 69 19.62 -14.54 -14.83
N ASN A 70 20.60 -15.31 -15.30
CA ASN A 70 20.35 -16.47 -16.17
C ASN A 70 19.53 -17.56 -15.48
N THR A 71 19.83 -17.85 -14.22
CA THR A 71 19.13 -18.88 -13.44
C THR A 71 17.66 -18.49 -13.27
N PHE A 72 17.41 -17.26 -12.81
CA PHE A 72 16.05 -16.76 -12.62
C PHE A 72 15.26 -16.70 -13.94
N TYR A 73 15.85 -16.17 -15.01
CA TYR A 73 15.19 -16.10 -16.31
C TYR A 73 14.81 -17.49 -16.84
N SER A 74 15.72 -18.46 -16.75
CA SER A 74 15.49 -19.82 -17.26
C SER A 74 14.39 -20.54 -16.47
N GLU A 75 14.35 -20.37 -15.15
CA GLU A 75 13.29 -20.89 -14.29
C GLU A 75 11.93 -20.28 -14.66
N LYS A 76 11.88 -18.95 -14.82
CA LYS A 76 10.65 -18.23 -15.19
C LYS A 76 10.16 -18.56 -16.58
N LEU A 77 11.07 -18.73 -17.53
CA LEU A 77 10.72 -19.16 -18.89
C LEU A 77 10.14 -20.58 -18.86
N ALA A 78 10.75 -21.51 -18.12
CA ALA A 78 10.23 -22.87 -17.98
C ALA A 78 8.87 -22.92 -17.25
N GLU A 79 8.65 -22.04 -16.27
CA GLU A 79 7.34 -21.85 -15.63
C GLU A 79 6.31 -21.33 -16.64
N ALA A 80 6.68 -20.33 -17.45
CA ALA A 80 5.82 -19.73 -18.45
C ALA A 80 5.41 -20.75 -19.53
N THR A 81 6.35 -21.54 -20.05
CA THR A 81 6.07 -22.60 -21.02
C THR A 81 5.11 -23.65 -20.47
N ARG A 82 5.27 -24.06 -19.21
CA ARG A 82 4.36 -25.00 -18.53
C ARG A 82 2.97 -24.42 -18.34
N LYS A 83 2.86 -23.16 -17.91
CA LYS A 83 1.58 -22.45 -17.76
C LYS A 83 0.87 -22.31 -19.09
N PHE A 84 1.57 -21.91 -20.15
CA PHE A 84 1.02 -21.80 -21.50
C PHE A 84 0.43 -23.13 -21.98
N ALA A 85 1.19 -24.23 -21.85
CA ALA A 85 0.73 -25.56 -22.22
C ALA A 85 -0.53 -25.97 -21.45
N THR A 86 -0.58 -25.68 -20.15
CA THR A 86 -1.73 -25.98 -19.28
C THR A 86 -2.96 -25.18 -19.69
N LEU A 87 -2.83 -23.86 -19.87
CA LEU A 87 -3.93 -22.99 -20.26
C LEU A 87 -4.48 -23.34 -21.64
N ASN A 88 -3.61 -23.67 -22.59
CA ASN A 88 -4.04 -24.11 -23.92
C ASN A 88 -4.75 -25.46 -23.88
N ALA A 89 -4.28 -26.41 -23.06
CA ALA A 89 -4.95 -27.70 -22.89
C ALA A 89 -6.36 -27.51 -22.27
N GLU A 90 -6.48 -26.65 -21.26
CA GLU A 90 -7.75 -26.33 -20.62
C GLU A 90 -8.73 -25.63 -21.58
N LEU A 91 -8.23 -24.67 -22.37
CA LEU A 91 -9.01 -23.99 -23.40
C LEU A 91 -9.53 -24.97 -24.46
N LYS A 92 -8.65 -25.81 -25.01
CA LYS A 92 -9.03 -26.82 -26.02
C LYS A 92 -10.07 -27.80 -25.47
N THR A 93 -9.86 -28.31 -24.26
CA THR A 93 -10.81 -29.22 -23.60
C THR A 93 -12.17 -28.56 -23.43
N SER A 94 -12.20 -27.29 -23.00
CA SER A 94 -13.44 -26.52 -22.81
C SER A 94 -14.18 -26.28 -24.13
N ILE A 95 -13.45 -26.03 -25.22
CA ILE A 95 -14.02 -25.87 -26.57
C ILE A 95 -14.61 -27.22 -27.03
N GLU A 96 -13.87 -28.32 -26.92
CA GLU A 96 -14.34 -29.64 -27.31
C GLU A 96 -15.59 -30.08 -26.55
N GLU A 97 -15.66 -29.82 -25.24
CA GLU A 97 -16.84 -30.09 -24.41
C GLU A 97 -18.05 -29.28 -24.87
N SER A 98 -17.86 -28.01 -25.22
CA SER A 98 -18.90 -27.14 -25.76
C SER A 98 -19.40 -27.66 -27.11
N GLU A 99 -18.49 -28.06 -28.00
CA GLU A 99 -18.83 -28.63 -29.31
C GLU A 99 -19.58 -29.97 -29.19
N ARG A 100 -19.16 -30.87 -28.29
CA ARG A 100 -19.83 -32.14 -28.03
C ARG A 100 -21.24 -31.91 -27.48
N SER A 101 -21.41 -30.91 -26.62
CA SER A 101 -22.71 -30.53 -26.07
C SER A 101 -23.63 -29.90 -27.13
N ALA A 102 -23.08 -29.08 -28.02
CA ALA A 102 -23.82 -28.49 -29.14
C ALA A 102 -24.30 -29.54 -30.15
N LYS A 103 -23.46 -30.53 -30.48
CA LYS A 103 -23.82 -31.66 -31.39
C LYS A 103 -24.98 -32.51 -30.87
N LYS A 104 -25.17 -32.61 -29.55
CA LYS A 104 -26.30 -33.32 -28.93
C LYS A 104 -27.61 -32.50 -28.94
N SER A 105 -27.54 -31.19 -29.09
CA SER A 105 -28.66 -30.27 -28.82
C SER A 105 -29.47 -29.86 -30.05
N LYS A 106 -28.90 -29.80 -31.26
CA LYS A 106 -29.62 -29.63 -32.54
C LYS A 106 -28.65 -29.70 -33.72
N GLY A 107 -29.05 -30.36 -34.81
CA GLY A 107 -28.25 -30.62 -36.01
C GLY A 107 -27.87 -29.41 -36.87
N GLN A 108 -27.46 -28.28 -36.29
CA GLN A 108 -26.92 -27.13 -37.00
C GLN A 108 -25.50 -26.81 -36.50
N LYS A 109 -24.55 -26.75 -37.43
CA LYS A 109 -23.18 -26.26 -37.22
C LYS A 109 -23.21 -24.76 -36.86
N ARG A 110 -23.54 -24.41 -35.63
CA ARG A 110 -23.14 -23.14 -35.03
C ARG A 110 -21.87 -23.40 -34.24
N HIS A 111 -20.85 -22.55 -34.40
CA HIS A 111 -19.68 -22.56 -33.51
C HIS A 111 -20.19 -22.52 -32.07
N ALA A 112 -19.87 -23.56 -31.29
CA ALA A 112 -20.34 -23.67 -29.92
C ALA A 112 -19.57 -22.65 -29.07
N ALA A 113 -20.24 -21.56 -28.70
CA ALA A 113 -19.65 -20.57 -27.81
C ALA A 113 -19.32 -21.21 -26.46
N LEU A 114 -18.16 -20.89 -25.89
CA LEU A 114 -17.81 -21.31 -24.53
C LEU A 114 -18.87 -20.82 -23.54
N PRO A 115 -19.22 -21.60 -22.50
CA PRO A 115 -20.08 -21.12 -21.43
C PRO A 115 -19.54 -19.82 -20.81
N ASP A 116 -20.39 -18.81 -20.62
CA ASP A 116 -19.98 -17.45 -20.20
C ASP A 116 -19.13 -17.41 -18.92
N ARG A 117 -19.36 -18.34 -17.98
CA ARG A 117 -18.54 -18.46 -16.78
C ARG A 117 -17.12 -18.94 -17.11
N LYS A 118 -17.00 -20.03 -17.87
CA LYS A 118 -15.70 -20.61 -18.23
C LYS A 118 -14.91 -19.69 -19.16
N ALA A 119 -15.59 -19.04 -20.10
CA ALA A 119 -15.01 -18.01 -20.95
C ALA A 119 -14.43 -16.84 -20.12
N ARG A 120 -15.13 -16.39 -19.07
CA ARG A 120 -14.60 -15.35 -18.16
C ARG A 120 -13.38 -15.81 -17.37
N GLU A 121 -13.42 -17.02 -16.82
CA GLU A 121 -12.30 -17.62 -16.07
C GLU A 121 -11.04 -17.75 -16.95
N LEU A 122 -11.18 -18.31 -18.16
CA LEU A 122 -10.06 -18.45 -19.10
C LEU A 122 -9.54 -17.10 -19.57
N LYS A 123 -10.41 -16.14 -19.88
CA LYS A 123 -10.01 -14.77 -20.26
C LYS A 123 -9.21 -14.07 -19.16
N LEU A 124 -9.53 -14.33 -17.89
CA LEU A 124 -8.78 -13.80 -16.76
C LEU A 124 -7.40 -14.47 -16.69
N ALA A 125 -7.37 -15.81 -16.72
CA ALA A 125 -6.14 -16.59 -16.63
C ALA A 125 -5.13 -16.27 -17.76
N PHE A 126 -5.61 -16.13 -19.00
CA PHE A 126 -4.76 -15.70 -20.12
C PHE A 126 -4.27 -14.26 -19.99
N SER A 127 -5.05 -13.37 -19.36
CA SER A 127 -4.62 -11.99 -19.10
C SER A 127 -3.52 -11.92 -18.05
N GLU A 128 -3.64 -12.67 -16.95
CA GLU A 128 -2.61 -12.80 -15.91
C GLU A 128 -1.34 -13.44 -16.47
N PHE A 129 -1.51 -14.49 -17.28
CA PHE A 129 -0.40 -15.15 -17.94
C PHE A 129 0.34 -14.22 -18.91
N TYR A 130 -0.39 -13.53 -19.80
CA TYR A 130 0.20 -12.59 -20.75
C TYR A 130 0.99 -11.49 -20.05
N LEU A 131 0.45 -10.95 -18.96
CA LEU A 131 1.16 -10.00 -18.13
C LEU A 131 2.51 -10.57 -17.65
N SER A 132 2.52 -11.78 -17.09
CA SER A 132 3.76 -12.42 -16.60
C SER A 132 4.84 -12.55 -17.68
N LEU A 133 4.44 -12.77 -18.94
CA LEU A 133 5.37 -12.82 -20.08
C LEU A 133 5.98 -11.44 -20.37
N ILE A 134 5.16 -10.39 -20.36
CA ILE A 134 5.63 -9.02 -20.54
C ILE A 134 6.59 -8.61 -19.42
N LEU A 135 6.31 -8.98 -18.18
CA LEU A 135 7.23 -8.74 -17.07
C LEU A 135 8.59 -9.41 -17.33
N LEU A 136 8.58 -10.67 -17.78
CA LEU A 136 9.79 -11.43 -18.06
C LEU A 136 10.58 -10.84 -19.24
N GLN A 137 9.89 -10.35 -20.28
CA GLN A 137 10.48 -9.62 -21.39
C GLN A 137 11.11 -8.29 -20.92
N ASN A 138 10.42 -7.54 -20.05
CA ASN A 138 10.97 -6.33 -19.43
C ASN A 138 12.20 -6.63 -18.58
N TYR A 139 12.18 -7.72 -17.81
CA TYR A 139 13.31 -8.19 -17.01
C TYR A 139 14.53 -8.48 -17.88
N GLN A 140 14.36 -9.21 -18.99
CA GLN A 140 15.42 -9.47 -19.98
C GLN A 140 16.02 -8.16 -20.51
N ASN A 141 15.17 -7.24 -20.99
CA ASN A 141 15.58 -5.97 -21.59
C ASN A 141 16.33 -5.05 -20.61
N LEU A 142 15.82 -4.91 -19.38
CA LEU A 142 16.41 -4.06 -18.35
C LEU A 142 17.77 -4.59 -17.89
N ASN A 143 17.90 -5.90 -17.65
CA ASN A 143 19.17 -6.50 -17.23
C ASN A 143 20.24 -6.42 -18.33
N HIS A 144 19.87 -6.71 -19.58
CA HIS A 144 20.77 -6.54 -20.72
C HIS A 144 21.25 -5.07 -20.84
N THR A 145 20.32 -4.11 -20.72
CA THR A 145 20.65 -2.68 -20.76
C THR A 145 21.56 -2.28 -19.58
N GLY A 146 21.33 -2.83 -18.40
CA GLY A 146 22.13 -2.63 -17.20
C GLY A 146 23.57 -3.10 -17.39
N PHE A 147 23.79 -4.33 -17.83
CA PHE A 147 25.13 -4.85 -18.16
C PHE A 147 25.82 -3.99 -19.22
N ARG A 148 25.11 -3.64 -20.30
CA ARG A 148 25.67 -2.80 -21.36
C ARG A 148 26.13 -1.43 -20.84
N LYS A 149 25.34 -0.79 -19.96
CA LYS A 149 25.68 0.52 -19.39
C LYS A 149 26.80 0.43 -18.35
N ILE A 150 26.81 -0.57 -17.48
CA ILE A 150 27.85 -0.69 -16.45
C ILE A 150 29.21 -1.06 -17.05
N LEU A 151 29.24 -1.96 -18.03
CA LEU A 151 30.46 -2.34 -18.76
C LEU A 151 30.97 -1.17 -19.63
N LYS A 152 30.07 -0.39 -20.25
CA LYS A 152 30.47 0.85 -20.94
C LYS A 152 31.02 1.90 -19.97
N LYS A 153 30.52 1.95 -18.73
CA LYS A 153 31.01 2.85 -17.68
C LYS A 153 32.41 2.42 -17.22
N HIS A 154 32.63 1.12 -17.01
CA HIS A 154 33.94 0.53 -16.75
C HIS A 154 34.97 0.97 -17.80
N ASP A 155 34.71 0.69 -19.08
CA ASP A 155 35.61 1.03 -20.20
C ASP A 155 35.90 2.53 -20.27
N LYS A 156 34.88 3.36 -20.00
CA LYS A 156 35.04 4.82 -20.01
C LYS A 156 35.89 5.33 -18.84
N LEU A 157 35.72 4.79 -17.63
CA LEU A 157 36.44 5.25 -16.44
C LEU A 157 37.89 4.78 -16.46
N LEU A 158 38.13 3.52 -16.82
CA LEU A 158 39.46 2.92 -16.82
C LEU A 158 40.20 3.10 -18.16
N ARG A 159 39.51 3.61 -19.20
CA ARG A 159 40.04 3.82 -20.56
C ARG A 159 40.54 2.53 -21.22
N VAL A 160 39.81 1.45 -21.01
CA VAL A 160 40.07 0.11 -21.56
C VAL A 160 38.90 -0.36 -22.44
N ASP A 161 39.04 -1.52 -23.09
CA ASP A 161 38.01 -2.15 -23.92
C ASP A 161 37.59 -3.54 -23.41
N THR A 162 38.06 -3.95 -22.23
CA THR A 162 37.84 -5.27 -21.63
C THR A 162 36.38 -5.49 -21.26
N GLY A 163 35.65 -4.47 -20.81
CA GLY A 163 34.23 -4.55 -20.52
C GLY A 163 33.38 -4.78 -21.76
N ALA A 164 33.71 -4.15 -22.89
CA ALA A 164 33.05 -4.39 -24.17
C ALA A 164 33.29 -5.83 -24.68
N LYS A 165 34.52 -6.35 -24.55
CA LYS A 165 34.85 -7.74 -24.90
C LYS A 165 34.08 -8.73 -24.02
N TRP A 166 34.08 -8.51 -22.71
CA TRP A 166 33.34 -9.35 -21.75
C TRP A 166 31.83 -9.34 -22.04
N ARG A 167 31.26 -8.18 -22.40
CA ARG A 167 29.85 -8.10 -22.81
C ARG A 167 29.54 -9.02 -24.00
N GLN A 168 30.37 -8.97 -25.04
CA GLN A 168 30.16 -9.76 -26.25
C GLN A 168 30.31 -11.27 -25.97
N GLU A 169 31.32 -11.63 -25.19
CA GLU A 169 31.64 -13.03 -24.90
C GLU A 169 30.66 -13.69 -23.93
N TYR A 170 30.21 -12.97 -22.90
CA TYR A 170 29.40 -13.56 -21.82
C TYR A 170 27.94 -13.11 -21.85
N VAL A 171 27.66 -11.80 -21.98
CA VAL A 171 26.28 -11.28 -21.90
C VAL A 171 25.52 -11.55 -23.19
N GLU A 172 26.08 -11.19 -24.35
CA GLU A 172 25.42 -11.35 -25.65
C GLU A 172 25.35 -12.84 -26.08
N ALA A 173 26.21 -13.70 -25.53
CA ALA A 173 26.17 -15.14 -25.72
C ALA A 173 25.26 -15.88 -24.70
N SER A 174 24.81 -15.21 -23.64
CA SER A 174 24.05 -15.86 -22.58
C SER A 174 22.63 -16.27 -23.00
N HIS A 175 22.11 -17.29 -22.33
CA HIS A 175 20.78 -17.84 -22.61
C HIS A 175 19.68 -16.80 -22.38
N PHE A 176 19.78 -15.98 -21.33
CA PHE A 176 18.75 -14.99 -21.04
C PHE A 176 18.59 -13.94 -22.15
N PHE A 177 19.60 -13.72 -23.01
CA PHE A 177 19.52 -12.75 -24.11
C PHE A 177 19.25 -13.41 -25.47
N THR A 178 19.87 -14.56 -25.75
CA THR A 178 19.76 -15.23 -27.05
C THR A 178 18.44 -15.94 -27.26
N ASN A 179 17.78 -16.38 -26.17
CA ASN A 179 16.51 -17.08 -26.24
C ASN A 179 15.36 -16.12 -26.62
N LYS A 180 14.65 -16.44 -27.72
CA LYS A 180 13.48 -15.70 -28.25
C LYS A 180 12.14 -16.41 -28.02
N ASP A 181 12.13 -17.50 -27.25
CA ASP A 181 10.92 -18.26 -26.95
C ASP A 181 9.88 -17.40 -26.23
N ILE A 182 10.32 -16.44 -25.42
CA ILE A 182 9.42 -15.50 -24.75
C ILE A 182 8.59 -14.69 -25.76
N ASP A 183 9.20 -14.19 -26.84
CA ASP A 183 8.52 -13.44 -27.89
C ASP A 183 7.53 -14.33 -28.66
N ASN A 184 7.91 -15.59 -28.89
CA ASN A 184 7.04 -16.57 -29.53
C ASN A 184 5.81 -16.87 -28.67
N ILE A 185 5.98 -17.14 -27.38
CA ILE A 185 4.88 -17.43 -26.45
C ILE A 185 3.96 -16.21 -26.31
N ILE A 186 4.50 -14.98 -26.30
CA ILE A 186 3.70 -13.74 -26.31
C ILE A 186 2.81 -13.71 -27.56
N ASN A 187 3.39 -13.89 -28.75
CA ASN A 187 2.65 -13.85 -30.02
C ASN A 187 1.59 -14.94 -30.12
N GLU A 188 1.90 -16.17 -29.68
CA GLU A 188 0.95 -17.27 -29.69
C GLU A 188 -0.19 -17.03 -28.68
N THR A 189 0.10 -16.43 -27.53
CA THR A 189 -0.90 -16.04 -26.53
C THR A 189 -1.85 -14.97 -27.09
N GLU A 190 -1.34 -13.92 -27.75
CA GLU A 190 -2.17 -12.91 -28.40
C GLU A 190 -3.07 -13.52 -29.47
N THR A 191 -2.53 -14.44 -30.27
CA THR A 191 -3.25 -15.11 -31.35
C THR A 191 -4.36 -15.98 -30.79
N THR A 192 -4.07 -16.76 -29.74
CA THR A 192 -5.03 -17.64 -29.07
C THR A 192 -6.19 -16.84 -28.46
N VAL A 193 -5.88 -15.76 -27.74
CA VAL A 193 -6.91 -14.92 -27.11
C VAL A 193 -7.75 -14.18 -28.15
N THR A 194 -7.12 -13.70 -29.23
CA THR A 194 -7.83 -13.03 -30.32
C THR A 194 -8.76 -13.99 -31.04
N GLY A 195 -8.27 -15.16 -31.46
CA GLY A 195 -9.04 -16.13 -32.22
C GLY A 195 -10.13 -16.81 -31.39
N GLU A 196 -9.75 -17.44 -30.28
CA GLU A 196 -10.60 -18.38 -29.55
C GLU A 196 -11.47 -17.72 -28.47
N LEU A 197 -11.03 -16.58 -27.90
CA LEU A 197 -11.71 -15.94 -26.77
C LEU A 197 -12.43 -14.65 -27.13
N GLU A 198 -11.94 -13.87 -28.10
CA GLU A 198 -12.57 -12.61 -28.52
C GLU A 198 -13.12 -12.64 -29.96
N GLY A 199 -13.24 -13.82 -30.57
CA GLY A 199 -13.95 -14.03 -31.84
C GLY A 199 -13.32 -13.30 -33.03
N GLY A 200 -12.00 -13.11 -33.01
CA GLY A 200 -11.22 -12.43 -34.04
C GLY A 200 -11.00 -10.94 -33.81
N ASP A 201 -11.60 -10.32 -32.78
CA ASP A 201 -11.41 -8.90 -32.50
C ASP A 201 -10.08 -8.63 -31.76
N ARG A 202 -9.04 -8.34 -32.54
CA ARG A 202 -7.70 -8.03 -32.02
C ARG A 202 -7.71 -6.79 -31.12
N GLN A 203 -8.51 -5.76 -31.40
CA GLN A 203 -8.52 -4.55 -30.56
C GLN A 203 -9.07 -4.86 -29.18
N ARG A 204 -10.16 -5.62 -29.10
CA ARG A 204 -10.77 -6.05 -27.85
C ARG A 204 -9.88 -7.02 -27.08
N ALA A 205 -9.20 -7.94 -27.77
CA ALA A 205 -8.22 -8.84 -27.18
C ALA A 205 -7.03 -8.06 -26.59
N MET A 206 -6.42 -7.16 -27.36
CA MET A 206 -5.29 -6.35 -26.89
C MET A 206 -5.70 -5.39 -25.78
N LYS A 207 -6.90 -4.80 -25.80
CA LYS A 207 -7.39 -3.96 -24.69
C LYS A 207 -7.56 -4.75 -23.38
N ARG A 208 -7.84 -6.04 -23.47
CA ARG A 208 -7.98 -6.93 -22.31
C ARG A 208 -6.63 -7.45 -21.81
N LEU A 209 -5.73 -7.78 -22.74
CA LEU A 209 -4.40 -8.32 -22.45
C LEU A 209 -3.42 -7.24 -21.99
N ARG A 210 -3.46 -6.07 -22.65
CA ARG A 210 -2.70 -4.90 -22.21
C ARG A 210 -3.32 -4.44 -20.92
N VAL A 211 -2.61 -4.70 -19.84
CA VAL A 211 -2.93 -4.07 -18.58
C VAL A 211 -2.73 -2.56 -18.79
N PRO A 212 -3.74 -1.73 -18.50
CA PRO A 212 -3.54 -0.29 -18.48
C PRO A 212 -2.29 0.02 -17.65
N PRO A 213 -1.44 0.98 -18.01
CA PRO A 213 -0.34 1.38 -17.15
C PRO A 213 -0.92 1.64 -15.75
N LEU A 214 -0.56 0.79 -14.79
CA LEU A 214 -1.10 0.85 -13.41
C LEU A 214 -0.46 1.96 -12.60
N GLY A 215 0.45 2.74 -13.19
CA GLY A 215 0.44 4.16 -12.94
C GLY A 215 -0.80 4.75 -13.62
N GLU A 216 -1.99 4.55 -13.04
CA GLU A 216 -3.16 5.36 -13.39
C GLU A 216 -2.63 6.78 -13.43
N GLN A 217 -2.66 7.44 -14.61
CA GLN A 217 -2.32 8.85 -14.68
C GLN A 217 -3.25 9.53 -13.70
N GLN A 218 -2.71 9.90 -12.55
CA GLN A 218 -3.47 10.45 -11.45
C GLN A 218 -4.27 11.59 -12.04
N SER A 219 -5.60 11.49 -11.95
CA SER A 219 -6.45 12.54 -12.46
C SER A 219 -6.01 13.83 -11.80
N PRO A 220 -5.48 14.82 -12.55
CA PRO A 220 -5.00 16.06 -11.95
C PRO A 220 -6.07 16.74 -11.10
N TRP A 221 -7.34 16.48 -11.44
CA TRP A 221 -8.50 16.90 -10.71
C TRP A 221 -8.62 16.27 -9.31
N THR A 222 -8.35 14.98 -9.17
CA THR A 222 -8.37 14.29 -7.86
C THR A 222 -7.28 14.86 -6.95
N THR A 223 -6.05 14.99 -7.45
CA THR A 223 -4.94 15.63 -6.71
C THR A 223 -5.30 17.05 -6.27
N PHE A 224 -5.90 17.85 -7.18
CA PHE A 224 -6.34 19.20 -6.87
C PHE A 224 -7.39 19.23 -5.75
N LYS A 225 -8.42 18.38 -5.83
CA LYS A 225 -9.45 18.29 -4.78
C LYS A 225 -8.89 17.89 -3.44
N VAL A 226 -8.01 16.89 -3.39
CA VAL A 226 -7.35 16.47 -2.14
C VAL A 226 -6.63 17.66 -1.52
N GLY A 227 -5.85 18.41 -2.31
CA GLY A 227 -5.16 19.62 -1.86
C GLY A 227 -6.13 20.71 -1.38
N LEU A 228 -7.19 20.98 -2.14
CA LEU A 228 -8.21 21.98 -1.82
C LEU A 228 -8.92 21.66 -0.50
N PHE A 229 -9.49 20.46 -0.36
CA PHE A 229 -10.23 20.06 0.83
C PHE A 229 -9.32 19.91 2.05
N SER A 230 -8.09 19.41 1.89
CA SER A 230 -7.13 19.34 3.00
C SER A 230 -6.72 20.74 3.47
N GLY A 231 -6.47 21.66 2.53
CA GLY A 231 -6.19 23.07 2.84
C GLY A 231 -7.37 23.75 3.54
N SER A 232 -8.59 23.54 3.03
CA SER A 232 -9.82 24.03 3.67
C SER A 232 -10.02 23.45 5.07
N PHE A 233 -9.76 22.15 5.27
CA PHE A 233 -9.86 21.51 6.58
C PHE A 233 -8.91 22.14 7.60
N ILE A 234 -7.65 22.41 7.22
CA ILE A 234 -6.67 23.06 8.10
C ILE A 234 -7.13 24.48 8.46
N VAL A 235 -7.53 25.28 7.47
CA VAL A 235 -7.99 26.66 7.72
C VAL A 235 -9.23 26.66 8.61
N LEU A 236 -10.24 25.84 8.31
CA LEU A 236 -11.45 25.73 9.12
C LEU A 236 -11.16 25.16 10.52
N GLY A 237 -10.19 24.24 10.65
CA GLY A 237 -9.74 23.71 11.94
C GLY A 237 -9.15 24.80 12.82
N ILE A 238 -8.31 25.69 12.26
CA ILE A 238 -7.81 26.86 12.98
C ILE A 238 -8.96 27.76 13.41
N VAL A 239 -9.95 28.00 12.53
CA VAL A 239 -11.14 28.80 12.88
C VAL A 239 -11.93 28.14 14.00
N VAL A 240 -12.14 26.82 13.99
CA VAL A 240 -12.81 26.07 15.06
C VAL A 240 -12.08 26.28 16.39
N VAL A 241 -10.74 26.15 16.41
CA VAL A 241 -9.94 26.33 17.62
C VAL A 241 -10.05 27.75 18.15
N LEU A 242 -9.91 28.76 17.28
CA LEU A 242 -10.06 30.16 17.67
C LEU A 242 -11.48 30.44 18.19
N SER A 243 -12.52 30.00 17.47
CA SER A 243 -13.90 30.14 17.92
C SER A 243 -14.13 29.43 19.25
N ALA A 244 -13.61 28.23 19.47
CA ALA A 244 -13.75 27.51 20.75
C ALA A 244 -13.05 28.21 21.93
N ILE A 245 -11.96 28.95 21.68
CA ILE A 245 -11.26 29.73 22.72
C ILE A 245 -12.03 31.02 23.06
N PHE A 246 -12.59 31.69 22.06
CA PHE A 246 -13.22 33.00 22.23
C PHE A 246 -14.73 32.96 22.47
N HIS A 247 -15.41 31.83 22.26
CA HIS A 247 -16.83 31.67 22.56
C HIS A 247 -17.03 31.10 23.97
N GLU A 248 -17.81 31.80 24.81
CA GLU A 248 -18.17 31.32 26.14
C GLU A 248 -19.22 30.20 26.04
N ILE A 249 -18.76 28.95 25.96
CA ILE A 249 -19.62 27.77 26.00
C ILE A 249 -19.71 27.29 27.45
N SER A 250 -20.92 26.99 27.91
CA SER A 250 -21.12 26.36 29.22
C SER A 250 -20.29 25.06 29.34
N GLY A 251 -19.62 24.86 30.48
CA GLY A 251 -18.70 23.73 30.67
C GLY A 251 -19.30 22.34 30.43
N GLU A 252 -20.59 22.12 30.72
CA GLU A 252 -21.26 20.83 30.48
C GLU A 252 -21.50 20.57 28.98
N ASN A 253 -22.02 21.56 28.24
CA ASN A 253 -22.16 21.44 26.78
C ASN A 253 -20.81 21.16 26.11
N LEU A 254 -19.72 21.80 26.57
CA LEU A 254 -18.39 21.60 26.01
C LEU A 254 -17.90 20.14 26.18
N LYS A 255 -18.06 19.56 27.38
CA LYS A 255 -17.68 18.16 27.66
C LYS A 255 -18.43 17.17 26.77
N VAL A 256 -19.76 17.33 26.67
CA VAL A 256 -20.60 16.48 25.81
C VAL A 256 -20.19 16.61 24.35
N THR A 257 -19.92 17.84 23.89
CA THR A 257 -19.51 18.12 22.51
C THR A 257 -18.22 17.40 22.14
N PHE A 258 -17.20 17.46 23.00
CA PHE A 258 -15.95 16.73 22.76
C PHE A 258 -16.19 15.23 22.55
N ARG A 259 -17.07 14.60 23.34
CA ARG A 259 -17.40 13.17 23.21
C ARG A 259 -18.14 12.86 21.91
N LEU A 260 -19.11 13.70 21.53
CA LEU A 260 -19.91 13.49 20.32
C LEU A 260 -19.10 13.67 19.02
N TYR A 261 -18.10 14.56 19.02
CA TYR A 261 -17.28 14.84 17.82
C TYR A 261 -15.99 14.02 17.74
N ARG A 262 -15.49 13.48 18.86
CA ARG A 262 -14.25 12.68 18.91
C ARG A 262 -14.36 11.41 18.08
N GLY A 263 -15.41 10.61 18.26
CA GLY A 263 -15.62 9.38 17.49
C GLY A 263 -15.55 9.60 15.97
N PRO A 264 -16.37 10.51 15.40
CA PRO A 264 -16.29 10.89 13.99
C PRO A 264 -14.90 11.37 13.54
N LEU A 265 -14.22 12.18 14.36
CA LEU A 265 -12.87 12.67 14.05
C LEU A 265 -11.86 11.54 13.94
N LEU A 266 -11.87 10.58 14.87
CA LEU A 266 -10.98 9.42 14.86
C LEU A 266 -11.20 8.54 13.62
N ILE A 267 -12.45 8.41 13.14
CA ILE A 267 -12.75 7.71 11.89
C ILE A 267 -12.17 8.47 10.69
N ILE A 268 -12.30 9.79 10.65
CA ILE A 268 -11.75 10.63 9.58
C ILE A 268 -10.22 10.52 9.52
N GLU A 269 -9.57 10.64 10.69
CA GLU A 269 -8.13 10.46 10.85
C GLU A 269 -7.69 9.08 10.37
N PHE A 270 -8.39 8.03 10.81
CA PHE A 270 -8.11 6.65 10.41
C PHE A 270 -8.17 6.47 8.88
N ILE A 271 -9.21 6.98 8.21
CA ILE A 271 -9.33 6.89 6.74
C ILE A 271 -8.17 7.60 6.05
N PHE A 272 -7.80 8.80 6.53
CA PHE A 272 -6.68 9.57 5.98
C PHE A 272 -5.36 8.78 6.10
N LEU A 273 -5.07 8.24 7.28
CA LEU A 273 -3.86 7.47 7.57
C LEU A 273 -3.82 6.13 6.83
N ILE A 274 -4.95 5.50 6.54
CA ILE A 274 -5.01 4.34 5.64
C ILE A 274 -4.64 4.76 4.20
N GLY A 275 -5.09 5.93 3.74
CA GLY A 275 -4.64 6.49 2.46
C GLY A 275 -3.11 6.66 2.40
N VAL A 276 -2.50 7.17 3.47
CA VAL A 276 -1.03 7.31 3.59
C VAL A 276 -0.34 5.94 3.62
N ASN A 277 -0.89 4.96 4.33
CA ASN A 277 -0.39 3.58 4.32
C ASN A 277 -0.35 3.00 2.90
N ILE A 278 -1.44 3.14 2.13
CA ILE A 278 -1.51 2.64 0.75
C ILE A 278 -0.47 3.32 -0.14
N TYR A 279 -0.30 4.64 -0.02
CA TYR A 279 0.75 5.37 -0.71
C TYR A 279 2.15 4.84 -0.36
N GLY A 280 2.45 4.64 0.93
CA GLY A 280 3.74 4.15 1.39
C GLY A 280 4.01 2.69 0.97
N TRP A 281 3.00 1.82 0.99
CA TRP A 281 3.09 0.45 0.47
C TRP A 281 3.38 0.44 -1.03
N ARG A 282 2.62 1.23 -1.80
CA ARG A 282 2.80 1.33 -3.26
C ARG A 282 4.18 1.85 -3.64
N SER A 283 4.62 2.94 -3.00
CA SER A 283 5.94 3.54 -3.27
C SER A 283 7.12 2.65 -2.85
N SER A 284 6.95 1.82 -1.82
CA SER A 284 7.99 0.89 -1.36
C SER A 284 8.00 -0.45 -2.12
N GLY A 285 6.95 -0.74 -2.90
CA GLY A 285 6.78 -1.98 -3.65
C GLY A 285 6.13 -3.12 -2.86
N VAL A 286 5.43 -2.82 -1.76
CA VAL A 286 4.65 -3.80 -0.98
C VAL A 286 3.31 -4.07 -1.66
N ASN A 287 3.06 -5.32 -2.04
CA ASN A 287 1.85 -5.73 -2.77
C ASN A 287 0.60 -5.84 -1.87
N HIS A 288 0.07 -4.69 -1.45
CA HIS A 288 -1.14 -4.62 -0.64
C HIS A 288 -2.38 -5.16 -1.37
N VAL A 289 -2.48 -5.00 -2.70
CA VAL A 289 -3.61 -5.49 -3.50
C VAL A 289 -3.74 -7.02 -3.38
N LEU A 290 -2.63 -7.75 -3.52
CA LEU A 290 -2.61 -9.21 -3.35
C LEU A 290 -2.87 -9.63 -1.89
N ILE A 291 -2.22 -8.97 -0.93
CA ILE A 291 -2.33 -9.32 0.50
C ILE A 291 -3.78 -9.19 0.98
N PHE A 292 -4.50 -8.16 0.52
CA PHE A 292 -5.90 -7.94 0.85
C PHE A 292 -6.87 -8.65 -0.11
N GLU A 293 -6.38 -9.40 -1.10
CA GLU A 293 -7.19 -10.08 -2.13
C GLU A 293 -8.15 -9.12 -2.85
N LEU A 294 -7.67 -7.90 -3.15
CA LEU A 294 -8.42 -6.87 -3.87
C LEU A 294 -8.37 -7.12 -5.39
N ASP A 295 -9.37 -6.63 -6.11
CA ASP A 295 -9.38 -6.66 -7.58
C ASP A 295 -8.33 -5.67 -8.12
N PRO A 296 -7.29 -6.11 -8.85
CA PRO A 296 -6.26 -5.23 -9.40
C PRO A 296 -6.79 -4.19 -10.40
N ARG A 297 -7.97 -4.41 -10.98
CA ARG A 297 -8.57 -3.52 -11.98
C ARG A 297 -9.54 -2.51 -11.37
N ASN A 298 -10.03 -2.78 -10.18
CA ASN A 298 -11.08 -2.00 -9.54
C ASN A 298 -10.89 -1.97 -8.02
N HIS A 299 -9.97 -1.12 -7.58
CA HIS A 299 -9.73 -0.85 -6.17
C HIS A 299 -9.58 0.66 -5.94
N LEU A 300 -9.80 1.10 -4.70
CA LEU A 300 -9.56 2.49 -4.33
C LEU A 300 -8.06 2.82 -4.42
N SER A 301 -7.76 4.01 -4.93
CA SER A 301 -6.41 4.58 -4.89
C SER A 301 -6.19 5.30 -3.57
N GLU A 302 -4.92 5.56 -3.24
CA GLU A 302 -4.51 6.35 -2.08
C GLU A 302 -5.18 7.73 -2.06
N GLN A 303 -5.30 8.38 -3.22
CA GLN A 303 -5.87 9.72 -3.32
C GLN A 303 -7.39 9.72 -3.11
N HIS A 304 -8.12 8.69 -3.56
CA HIS A 304 -9.55 8.60 -3.33
C HIS A 304 -9.89 8.50 -1.84
N LEU A 305 -9.07 7.77 -1.06
CA LEU A 305 -9.22 7.68 0.40
C LEU A 305 -8.87 8.99 1.09
N MET A 306 -7.78 9.65 0.68
CA MET A 306 -7.42 10.98 1.20
C MET A 306 -8.47 12.05 0.83
N GLU A 307 -9.05 12.01 -0.37
CA GLU A 307 -10.14 12.88 -0.81
C GLU A 307 -11.36 12.69 0.11
N LEU A 308 -11.76 11.43 0.33
CA LEU A 308 -12.88 11.10 1.20
C LEU A 308 -12.66 11.61 2.63
N ALA A 309 -11.48 11.38 3.20
CA ALA A 309 -11.15 11.86 4.54
C ALA A 309 -11.14 13.39 4.61
N ALA A 310 -10.57 14.07 3.61
CA ALA A 310 -10.52 15.54 3.58
C ALA A 310 -11.93 16.15 3.45
N ILE A 311 -12.81 15.57 2.61
CA ILE A 311 -14.21 16.00 2.49
C ILE A 311 -14.94 15.83 3.83
N PHE A 312 -14.83 14.66 4.48
CA PHE A 312 -15.44 14.47 5.79
C PHE A 312 -14.83 15.37 6.86
N GLY A 313 -13.53 15.66 6.80
CA GLY A 313 -12.87 16.63 7.66
C GLY A 313 -13.48 18.03 7.52
N VAL A 314 -13.71 18.51 6.30
CA VAL A 314 -14.40 19.79 6.06
C VAL A 314 -15.84 19.76 6.59
N ILE A 315 -16.58 18.68 6.37
CA ILE A 315 -17.95 18.55 6.91
C ILE A 315 -17.92 18.55 8.45
N TRP A 316 -16.92 17.90 9.05
CA TRP A 316 -16.72 17.87 10.50
C TRP A 316 -16.44 19.26 11.07
N THR A 317 -15.54 20.04 10.45
CA THR A 317 -15.23 21.41 10.92
C THR A 317 -16.40 22.35 10.74
N LEU A 318 -17.13 22.27 9.62
CA LEU A 318 -18.35 23.05 9.40
C LEU A 318 -19.45 22.69 10.41
N SER A 319 -19.63 21.40 10.71
CA SER A 319 -20.56 20.94 11.74
C SER A 319 -20.20 21.49 13.11
N MET A 320 -18.91 21.46 13.46
CA MET A 320 -18.42 22.02 14.73
C MET A 320 -18.61 23.53 14.80
N LEU A 321 -18.33 24.29 13.73
CA LEU A 321 -18.61 25.73 13.67
C LEU A 321 -20.10 26.02 13.81
N SER A 322 -20.96 25.26 13.10
CA SER A 322 -22.42 25.38 13.22
C SER A 322 -22.90 25.09 14.64
N PHE A 323 -22.27 24.15 15.34
CA PHE A 323 -22.53 23.90 16.77
C PHE A 323 -22.13 25.12 17.62
N LEU A 324 -20.92 25.66 17.43
CA LEU A 324 -20.40 26.78 18.21
C LEU A 324 -21.26 28.05 18.04
N TYR A 325 -21.74 28.31 16.82
CA TYR A 325 -22.60 29.45 16.49
C TYR A 325 -24.10 29.10 16.47
N SER A 326 -24.50 27.97 17.05
CA SER A 326 -25.87 27.45 17.00
C SER A 326 -26.91 28.45 17.54
N ALA A 327 -26.56 29.19 18.61
CA ALA A 327 -27.39 30.25 19.17
C ALA A 327 -27.61 31.40 18.16
N SER A 328 -26.55 31.86 17.50
CA SER A 328 -26.61 32.91 16.47
C SER A 328 -27.34 32.47 15.21
N LEU A 329 -27.30 31.18 14.90
CA LEU A 329 -27.97 30.57 13.74
C LEU A 329 -29.42 30.17 14.03
N ALA A 330 -29.87 30.26 15.29
CA ALA A 330 -31.17 29.75 15.76
C ALA A 330 -31.40 28.26 15.42
N ILE A 331 -30.34 27.45 15.46
CA ILE A 331 -30.37 26.01 15.20
C ILE A 331 -30.14 25.28 16.54
N PRO A 332 -30.88 24.20 16.86
CA PRO A 332 -30.58 23.40 18.05
C PRO A 332 -29.16 22.83 18.01
N ALA A 333 -28.32 23.15 19.00
CA ALA A 333 -26.89 22.84 18.99
C ALA A 333 -26.60 21.36 18.70
N PHE A 334 -27.29 20.44 19.39
CA PHE A 334 -27.05 19.00 19.28
C PHE A 334 -27.61 18.36 18.01
N ILE A 335 -28.28 19.08 17.11
CA ILE A 335 -28.63 18.52 15.79
C ILE A 335 -27.38 18.32 14.92
N ASN A 336 -26.36 19.16 15.12
CA ASN A 336 -25.14 19.19 14.31
C ASN A 336 -24.34 17.86 14.40
N PRO A 337 -23.89 17.40 15.59
CA PRO A 337 -23.14 16.15 15.70
C PRO A 337 -23.94 14.91 15.25
N LEU A 338 -25.26 14.89 15.46
CA LEU A 338 -26.12 13.82 14.93
C LEU A 338 -26.12 13.81 13.40
N THR A 339 -26.32 14.99 12.80
CA THR A 339 -26.36 15.14 11.34
C THR A 339 -25.05 14.70 10.70
N LEU A 340 -23.91 15.09 11.26
CA LEU A 340 -22.59 14.63 10.82
C LEU A 340 -22.48 13.10 10.84
N THR A 341 -22.84 12.48 11.96
CA THR A 341 -22.77 11.02 12.12
C THR A 341 -23.70 10.31 11.14
N LEU A 342 -24.92 10.82 10.95
CA LEU A 342 -25.88 10.30 9.98
C LEU A 342 -25.36 10.42 8.54
N ILE A 343 -24.72 11.52 8.16
CA ILE A 343 -24.11 11.68 6.83
C ILE A 343 -23.05 10.60 6.60
N MET A 344 -22.17 10.34 7.58
CA MET A 344 -21.15 9.31 7.48
C MET A 344 -21.74 7.89 7.37
N VAL A 345 -22.77 7.59 8.18
CA VAL A 345 -23.47 6.28 8.14
C VAL A 345 -24.22 6.10 6.82
N LEU A 346 -24.94 7.12 6.36
CA LEU A 346 -25.68 7.08 5.09
C LEU A 346 -24.71 6.95 3.90
N PHE A 347 -23.56 7.61 3.92
CA PHE A 347 -22.51 7.40 2.94
C PHE A 347 -22.08 5.93 2.92
N LEU A 348 -21.82 5.31 4.08
CA LEU A 348 -21.35 3.92 4.12
C LEU A 348 -22.46 2.93 3.74
N ALA A 349 -23.70 3.16 4.17
CA ALA A 349 -24.84 2.27 3.97
C ALA A 349 -25.54 2.44 2.60
N ASN A 350 -25.22 3.50 1.85
CA ASN A 350 -25.94 3.81 0.62
C ASN A 350 -25.79 2.67 -0.43
N PRO A 351 -26.88 2.00 -0.84
CA PRO A 351 -26.85 0.82 -1.69
C PRO A 351 -26.71 1.14 -3.19
N PHE A 352 -26.83 2.40 -3.60
CA PHE A 352 -26.76 2.79 -5.01
C PHE A 352 -25.32 2.66 -5.55
N HIS A 353 -25.19 2.35 -6.84
CA HIS A 353 -23.91 2.22 -7.60
C HIS A 353 -23.21 3.58 -7.85
N VAL A 354 -23.19 4.44 -6.84
CA VAL A 354 -22.50 5.74 -6.83
C VAL A 354 -21.47 5.74 -5.70
N LEU A 355 -20.59 6.74 -5.64
CA LEU A 355 -19.67 6.96 -4.50
C LEU A 355 -18.88 5.69 -4.08
N HIS A 356 -18.17 5.06 -5.02
CA HIS A 356 -17.33 3.88 -4.76
C HIS A 356 -18.09 2.71 -4.10
N HIS A 357 -19.21 2.31 -4.71
CA HIS A 357 -20.07 1.21 -4.22
C HIS A 357 -19.31 -0.09 -3.92
N ASP A 358 -18.43 -0.54 -4.82
CA ASP A 358 -17.72 -1.80 -4.67
C ASP A 358 -16.82 -1.81 -3.42
N ALA A 359 -16.13 -0.70 -3.15
CA ALA A 359 -15.28 -0.56 -1.97
C ALA A 359 -16.10 -0.52 -0.66
N ARG A 360 -17.24 0.17 -0.65
CA ARG A 360 -18.14 0.21 0.51
C ARG A 360 -18.72 -1.17 0.80
N PHE A 361 -19.16 -1.90 -0.23
CA PHE A 361 -19.68 -3.26 -0.07
C PHE A 361 -18.59 -4.25 0.36
N TRP A 362 -17.37 -4.11 -0.15
CA TRP A 362 -16.21 -4.86 0.34
C TRP A 362 -15.98 -4.60 1.84
N LEU A 363 -15.97 -3.35 2.28
CA LEU A 363 -15.81 -2.99 3.70
C LEU A 363 -16.94 -3.60 4.56
N TRP A 364 -18.19 -3.52 4.11
CA TRP A 364 -19.33 -4.17 4.78
C TRP A 364 -19.17 -5.68 4.90
N ARG A 365 -18.71 -6.34 3.83
CA ARG A 365 -18.49 -7.79 3.82
C ARG A 365 -17.41 -8.20 4.82
N ILE A 366 -16.27 -7.51 4.84
CA ILE A 366 -15.17 -7.81 5.77
C ILE A 366 -15.58 -7.47 7.21
N THR A 367 -16.26 -6.35 7.43
CA THR A 367 -16.80 -5.97 8.75
C THR A 367 -17.80 -7.03 9.24
N GLY A 368 -18.75 -7.44 8.40
CA GLY A 368 -19.72 -8.47 8.72
C GLY A 368 -19.06 -9.80 9.10
N ARG A 369 -18.03 -10.24 8.35
CA ARG A 369 -17.24 -11.45 8.67
C ARG A 369 -16.45 -11.30 9.97
N CYS A 370 -15.94 -10.11 10.28
CA CYS A 370 -15.25 -9.82 11.53
C CYS A 370 -16.20 -9.92 12.73
N LEU A 371 -17.38 -9.28 12.64
CA LEU A 371 -18.39 -9.27 13.70
C LEU A 371 -19.04 -10.65 13.93
N SER A 372 -19.10 -11.47 12.88
CA SER A 372 -19.66 -12.83 12.93
C SER A 372 -18.61 -13.92 13.12
N ALA A 373 -17.39 -13.58 13.56
CA ALA A 373 -16.47 -14.59 14.06
C ALA A 373 -17.11 -15.31 15.27
N PRO A 374 -17.03 -16.65 15.37
CA PRO A 374 -16.17 -17.59 14.63
C PRO A 374 -16.85 -18.32 13.44
N PHE A 375 -17.98 -17.84 12.93
CA PHE A 375 -18.80 -18.61 11.99
C PHE A 375 -18.19 -18.74 10.59
N PHE A 376 -17.35 -17.80 10.17
CA PHE A 376 -16.72 -17.78 8.84
C PHE A 376 -15.22 -18.10 8.89
N HIS A 377 -14.66 -18.50 7.75
CA HIS A 377 -13.20 -18.57 7.59
C HIS A 377 -12.59 -17.18 7.80
N VAL A 378 -11.38 -17.10 8.37
CA VAL A 378 -10.71 -15.84 8.71
C VAL A 378 -9.45 -15.69 7.85
N GLY A 379 -9.53 -14.82 6.85
CA GLY A 379 -8.41 -14.42 5.99
C GLY A 379 -7.66 -13.21 6.53
N PHE A 380 -6.65 -12.72 5.78
CA PHE A 380 -5.82 -11.59 6.19
C PHE A 380 -6.63 -10.33 6.46
N ALA A 381 -7.47 -9.92 5.50
CA ALA A 381 -8.31 -8.72 5.62
C ALA A 381 -9.22 -8.76 6.88
N ASP A 382 -9.78 -9.92 7.21
CA ASP A 382 -10.70 -10.06 8.35
C ASP A 382 -9.99 -9.81 9.69
N PHE A 383 -8.81 -10.41 9.87
CA PHE A 383 -8.06 -10.22 11.12
C PHE A 383 -7.35 -8.88 11.17
N TRP A 384 -6.89 -8.37 10.03
CA TRP A 384 -6.30 -7.03 9.93
C TRP A 384 -7.32 -5.98 10.34
N LEU A 385 -8.56 -6.05 9.84
CA LEU A 385 -9.64 -5.13 10.22
C LEU A 385 -9.94 -5.21 11.71
N GLY A 386 -10.00 -6.42 12.28
CA GLY A 386 -10.21 -6.58 13.72
C GLY A 386 -9.10 -5.91 14.55
N ASP A 387 -7.86 -5.90 14.07
CA ASP A 387 -6.75 -5.20 14.74
C ASP A 387 -6.91 -3.68 14.68
N GLN A 388 -7.47 -3.15 13.58
CA GLN A 388 -7.85 -1.74 13.49
C GLN A 388 -8.97 -1.40 14.49
N LEU A 389 -9.98 -2.27 14.63
CA LEU A 389 -11.08 -2.07 15.58
C LEU A 389 -10.60 -1.96 17.03
N ASN A 390 -9.51 -2.64 17.41
CA ASN A 390 -8.94 -2.54 18.75
C ASN A 390 -8.40 -1.13 19.03
N SER A 391 -7.81 -0.49 18.03
CA SER A 391 -7.33 0.89 18.13
C SER A 391 -8.47 1.92 17.99
N LEU A 392 -9.61 1.52 17.41
CA LEU A 392 -10.84 2.33 17.34
C LEU A 392 -11.80 2.11 18.52
N ALA A 393 -11.41 1.42 19.58
CA ALA A 393 -12.25 1.17 20.75
C ALA A 393 -12.82 2.47 21.36
N THR A 394 -12.01 3.53 21.43
CA THR A 394 -12.46 4.87 21.88
C THR A 394 -13.58 5.42 21.00
N ALA A 395 -13.46 5.30 19.68
CA ALA A 395 -14.51 5.77 18.76
C ALA A 395 -15.81 4.96 18.93
N ILE A 396 -15.70 3.65 19.13
CA ILE A 396 -16.86 2.77 19.37
C ILE A 396 -17.58 3.17 20.68
N LEU A 397 -16.82 3.47 21.75
CA LEU A 397 -17.38 3.96 23.01
C LEU A 397 -18.01 5.36 22.89
N ASP A 398 -17.50 6.21 22.00
CA ASP A 398 -18.11 7.51 21.71
C ASP A 398 -19.40 7.38 20.90
N PHE A 399 -19.48 6.41 19.97
CA PHE A 399 -20.73 6.11 19.27
C PHE A 399 -21.78 5.48 20.19
N GLU A 400 -21.37 4.64 21.13
CA GLU A 400 -22.24 4.15 22.22
C GLU A 400 -22.76 5.33 23.06
N TYR A 401 -21.87 6.23 23.49
CA TYR A 401 -22.25 7.45 24.22
C TYR A 401 -23.20 8.33 23.41
N LEU A 402 -22.97 8.49 22.10
CA LEU A 402 -23.84 9.24 21.20
C LEU A 402 -25.25 8.65 21.20
N ILE A 403 -25.37 7.34 21.06
CA ILE A 403 -26.66 6.64 21.09
C ILE A 403 -27.35 6.87 22.43
N CYS A 404 -26.66 6.64 23.55
CA CYS A 404 -27.21 6.87 24.89
C CYS A 404 -27.65 8.32 25.10
N PHE A 405 -26.84 9.28 24.67
CA PHE A 405 -27.12 10.71 24.80
C PHE A 405 -28.42 11.10 24.09
N TYR A 406 -28.65 10.68 22.84
CA TYR A 406 -29.89 11.04 22.14
C TYR A 406 -31.13 10.29 22.64
N PHE A 407 -30.97 9.13 23.28
CA PHE A 407 -32.10 8.44 23.93
C PHE A 407 -32.48 9.05 25.28
N THR A 408 -31.52 9.60 26.02
CA THR A 408 -31.72 10.11 27.38
C THR A 408 -31.87 11.62 27.47
N ASN A 409 -31.24 12.36 26.54
CA ASN A 409 -31.32 13.81 26.48
C ASN A 409 -32.55 14.25 25.68
N GLY A 410 -33.60 14.64 26.39
CA GLY A 410 -34.84 15.14 25.78
C GLY A 410 -34.75 16.57 25.23
N ASN A 411 -33.61 17.25 25.32
CA ASN A 411 -33.42 18.61 24.82
C ASN A 411 -32.34 18.67 23.73
N TRP A 412 -32.62 19.34 22.62
CA TRP A 412 -31.72 19.48 21.48
C TRP A 412 -30.83 20.73 21.53
N THR A 413 -31.09 21.66 22.48
CA THR A 413 -30.30 22.89 22.64
C THR A 413 -29.25 22.80 23.73
N GLU A 414 -29.57 22.14 24.85
CA GLU A 414 -28.70 22.04 26.02
C GLU A 414 -28.53 20.58 26.43
N ALA A 415 -27.31 20.22 26.84
CA ALA A 415 -27.04 18.95 27.45
C ALA A 415 -27.60 18.96 28.88
N ARG A 416 -28.42 17.96 29.19
CA ARG A 416 -28.66 17.57 30.58
C ARG A 416 -27.39 16.97 31.19
N ASP A 417 -27.51 16.52 32.44
CA ASP A 417 -26.49 15.82 33.19
C ASP A 417 -25.67 14.82 32.34
N ALA A 418 -24.42 15.20 32.03
CA ALA A 418 -23.52 14.43 31.18
C ALA A 418 -23.06 13.09 31.80
N SER A 419 -23.38 12.87 33.08
CA SER A 419 -23.00 11.68 33.85
C SER A 419 -23.91 10.47 33.60
N ILE A 420 -25.14 10.66 33.09
CA ILE A 420 -26.13 9.57 32.96
C ILE A 420 -25.57 8.39 32.13
N CYS A 421 -25.00 8.69 30.97
CA CYS A 421 -24.44 7.69 30.04
C CYS A 421 -23.03 7.21 30.42
N MET A 422 -22.44 7.73 31.50
CA MET A 422 -21.09 7.38 31.94
C MET A 422 -21.08 6.64 33.27
N GLU A 423 -21.89 7.08 34.22
CA GLU A 423 -21.87 6.62 35.61
C GLU A 423 -23.02 5.66 35.92
N LYS A 424 -24.18 5.80 35.26
CA LYS A 424 -25.34 4.91 35.50
C LYS A 424 -25.34 3.67 34.62
N ASP A 425 -24.59 3.67 33.52
CA ASP A 425 -24.48 2.52 32.61
C ASP A 425 -23.25 1.65 32.92
N PHE A 426 -23.34 0.90 34.02
CA PHE A 426 -22.26 0.03 34.49
C PHE A 426 -22.16 -1.30 33.73
N ILE A 427 -23.07 -1.58 32.79
CA ILE A 427 -23.16 -2.86 32.07
C ILE A 427 -22.81 -2.71 30.59
N ILE A 428 -23.46 -1.79 29.87
CA ILE A 428 -23.35 -1.73 28.40
C ILE A 428 -21.96 -1.23 28.01
N ARG A 429 -21.48 -0.16 28.64
CA ARG A 429 -20.20 0.47 28.30
C ARG A 429 -19.00 -0.48 28.43
N PRO A 430 -18.83 -1.27 29.51
CA PRO A 430 -17.79 -2.30 29.57
C PRO A 430 -17.92 -3.40 28.51
N ILE A 431 -19.15 -3.84 28.19
CA ILE A 431 -19.39 -4.83 27.14
C ILE A 431 -18.92 -4.29 25.80
N VAL A 432 -19.30 -3.05 25.46
CA VAL A 432 -18.90 -2.38 24.22
C VAL A 432 -17.38 -2.22 24.14
N ASN A 433 -16.72 -1.89 25.26
CA ASN A 433 -15.26 -1.79 25.33
C ASN A 433 -14.55 -3.13 25.03
N CYS A 434 -15.17 -4.25 25.43
CA CYS A 434 -14.64 -5.59 25.17
C CYS A 434 -14.86 -6.08 23.73
N LEU A 435 -15.78 -5.48 22.94
CA LEU A 435 -16.16 -6.00 21.63
C LEU A 435 -14.97 -6.14 20.65
N PRO A 436 -14.09 -5.14 20.48
CA PRO A 436 -12.96 -5.28 19.55
C PRO A 436 -12.01 -6.44 19.89
N ALA A 437 -11.71 -6.59 21.19
CA ALA A 437 -10.87 -7.69 21.68
C ALA A 437 -11.58 -9.04 21.55
N TRP A 438 -12.89 -9.08 21.77
CA TRP A 438 -13.72 -10.26 21.57
C TRP A 438 -13.72 -10.75 20.13
N PHE A 439 -13.89 -9.85 19.15
CA PHE A 439 -13.85 -10.25 17.73
C PHE A 439 -12.50 -10.88 17.36
N ARG A 440 -11.39 -10.30 17.82
CA ARG A 440 -10.05 -10.88 17.61
C ARG A 440 -9.85 -12.20 18.33
N PHE A 441 -10.30 -12.31 19.57
CA PHE A 441 -10.28 -13.55 20.32
C PHE A 441 -11.02 -14.68 19.57
N ALA A 442 -12.25 -14.42 19.14
CA ALA A 442 -13.07 -15.37 18.39
C ALA A 442 -12.44 -15.76 17.04
N GLN A 443 -11.85 -14.79 16.32
CA GLN A 443 -11.10 -15.06 15.09
C GLN A 443 -9.88 -15.95 15.33
N CYS A 444 -9.14 -15.73 16.42
CA CYS A 444 -7.97 -16.55 16.76
C CYS A 444 -8.37 -17.99 17.07
N LEU A 445 -9.44 -18.20 17.83
CA LEU A 445 -10.00 -19.54 18.08
C LEU A 445 -10.47 -20.21 16.79
N ARG A 446 -11.09 -19.45 15.89
CA ARG A 446 -11.51 -19.97 14.58
C ARG A 446 -10.33 -20.42 13.74
N ARG A 447 -9.24 -19.63 13.68
CA ARG A 447 -8.03 -20.02 12.96
C ARG A 447 -7.37 -21.26 13.55
N TYR A 448 -7.31 -21.38 14.88
CA TYR A 448 -6.84 -22.60 15.54
C TYR A 448 -7.67 -23.82 15.14
N ARG A 449 -9.00 -23.69 15.08
CA ARG A 449 -9.88 -24.78 14.69
C ARG A 449 -9.63 -25.23 13.25
N ASP A 450 -9.41 -24.29 12.35
CA ASP A 450 -9.23 -24.56 10.92
C ASP A 450 -7.83 -25.11 10.59
N SER A 451 -6.76 -24.58 11.22
CA SER A 451 -5.37 -25.03 10.96
C SER A 451 -4.88 -26.14 11.90
N ARG A 452 -5.50 -26.30 13.07
CA ARG A 452 -5.04 -27.15 14.20
C ARG A 452 -3.68 -26.78 14.77
N GLU A 453 -3.14 -25.60 14.43
CA GLU A 453 -1.87 -25.10 14.93
C GLU A 453 -2.07 -24.26 16.19
N ALA A 454 -1.66 -24.78 17.36
CA ALA A 454 -1.81 -24.07 18.64
C ALA A 454 -1.03 -22.74 18.65
N PHE A 455 0.19 -22.75 18.11
CA PHE A 455 0.98 -21.55 17.86
C PHE A 455 0.87 -21.19 16.36
N PRO A 456 0.60 -19.92 15.99
CA PRO A 456 0.47 -18.75 16.87
C PRO A 456 -0.95 -18.52 17.44
N HIS A 457 -1.95 -19.30 17.03
CA HIS A 457 -3.36 -18.92 17.18
C HIS A 457 -3.88 -18.83 18.63
N LEU A 458 -3.64 -19.84 19.47
CA LEU A 458 -4.11 -19.82 20.86
C LEU A 458 -3.36 -18.80 21.71
N VAL A 459 -2.07 -18.62 21.43
CA VAL A 459 -1.24 -17.60 22.09
C VAL A 459 -1.78 -16.21 21.75
N ASN A 460 -2.10 -15.96 20.48
CA ASN A 460 -2.74 -14.71 20.08
C ASN A 460 -4.13 -14.52 20.73
N ALA A 461 -4.93 -15.59 20.87
CA ALA A 461 -6.19 -15.52 21.62
C ALA A 461 -5.94 -15.11 23.08
N GLY A 462 -4.92 -15.70 23.71
CA GLY A 462 -4.46 -15.31 25.05
C GLY A 462 -4.15 -13.82 25.17
N LYS A 463 -3.45 -13.24 24.18
CA LYS A 463 -3.17 -11.80 24.11
C LYS A 463 -4.45 -10.96 24.23
N TYR A 464 -5.45 -11.18 23.37
CA TYR A 464 -6.70 -10.39 23.42
C TYR A 464 -7.55 -10.68 24.67
N SER A 465 -7.42 -11.87 25.26
CA SER A 465 -8.14 -12.18 26.50
C SER A 465 -7.68 -11.32 27.69
N THR A 466 -6.42 -10.84 27.68
CA THR A 466 -5.92 -9.94 28.73
C THR A 466 -6.68 -8.61 28.78
N THR A 467 -7.21 -8.13 27.65
CA THR A 467 -8.05 -6.92 27.60
C THR A 467 -9.32 -7.08 28.43
N PHE A 468 -9.92 -8.28 28.49
CA PHE A 468 -11.10 -8.51 29.32
C PHE A 468 -10.81 -8.26 30.81
N LEU A 469 -9.64 -8.69 31.29
CA LEU A 469 -9.22 -8.46 32.67
C LEU A 469 -9.00 -6.97 32.94
N VAL A 470 -8.37 -6.25 32.01
CA VAL A 470 -8.18 -4.80 32.11
C VAL A 470 -9.53 -4.09 32.23
N VAL A 471 -10.49 -4.41 31.35
CA VAL A 471 -11.82 -3.78 31.38
C VAL A 471 -12.57 -4.14 32.66
N ILE A 472 -12.59 -5.41 33.08
CA ILE A 472 -13.26 -5.85 34.31
C ILE A 472 -12.71 -5.10 35.52
N PHE A 473 -11.39 -5.03 35.69
CA PHE A 473 -10.81 -4.33 36.83
C PHE A 473 -10.95 -2.81 36.74
N ALA A 474 -10.95 -2.22 35.54
CA ALA A 474 -11.26 -0.79 35.36
C ALA A 474 -12.72 -0.48 35.78
N THR A 475 -13.68 -1.33 35.40
CA THR A 475 -15.08 -1.19 35.81
C THR A 475 -15.25 -1.35 37.31
N LEU A 476 -14.63 -2.38 37.91
CA LEU A 476 -14.68 -2.60 39.36
C LEU A 476 -14.03 -1.45 40.15
N LYS A 477 -12.91 -0.92 39.65
CA LYS A 477 -12.25 0.28 40.18
C LYS A 477 -13.24 1.46 40.20
N SER A 478 -13.88 1.75 39.07
CA SER A 478 -14.83 2.87 38.97
C SER A 478 -16.05 2.68 39.88
N PHE A 479 -16.63 1.48 39.89
CA PHE A 479 -17.85 1.18 40.65
C PHE A 479 -17.65 1.28 42.17
N HIS A 480 -16.52 0.80 42.68
CA HIS A 480 -16.22 0.84 44.12
C HIS A 480 -15.47 2.11 44.54
N SER A 481 -15.13 3.01 43.62
CA SER A 481 -14.44 4.27 43.92
C SER A 481 -15.07 5.06 45.08
N PRO A 482 -16.42 5.19 45.18
CA PRO A 482 -17.05 5.92 46.28
C PRO A 482 -16.85 5.31 47.67
N ASN A 483 -16.45 4.03 47.75
CA ASN A 483 -16.27 3.31 49.00
C ASN A 483 -14.89 3.51 49.65
N TYR A 484 -13.97 4.23 48.98
CA TYR A 484 -12.59 4.42 49.42
C TYR A 484 -12.22 5.91 49.46
N ALA A 485 -11.34 6.29 50.39
CA ALA A 485 -10.93 7.68 50.57
C ALA A 485 -9.95 8.15 49.47
N SER A 486 -9.06 7.25 49.02
CA SER A 486 -8.09 7.50 47.94
C SER A 486 -8.19 6.44 46.84
N THR A 487 -7.85 6.82 45.61
CA THR A 487 -7.74 5.91 44.46
C THR A 487 -6.81 4.73 44.76
N PHE A 488 -5.75 4.93 45.55
CA PHE A 488 -4.78 3.88 45.88
C PHE A 488 -5.20 2.97 47.06
N ASP A 489 -6.21 3.37 47.84
CA ASP A 489 -6.81 2.52 48.87
C ASP A 489 -7.72 1.45 48.26
N ASN A 490 -8.22 1.70 47.05
CA ASN A 490 -9.07 0.79 46.31
C ASN A 490 -8.24 -0.40 45.77
N PRO A 491 -8.47 -1.65 46.23
CA PRO A 491 -7.69 -2.82 45.79
C PRO A 491 -7.85 -3.10 44.28
N TYR A 492 -8.97 -2.72 43.66
CA TYR A 492 -9.19 -2.88 42.23
C TYR A 492 -8.28 -1.98 41.39
N THR A 493 -7.76 -0.88 41.95
CA THR A 493 -6.74 -0.05 41.28
C THR A 493 -5.47 -0.85 41.03
N TRP A 494 -4.99 -1.62 42.01
CA TRP A 494 -3.78 -2.45 41.86
C TRP A 494 -4.00 -3.61 40.90
N LEU A 495 -5.16 -4.27 40.95
CA LEU A 495 -5.52 -5.32 39.99
C LEU A 495 -5.57 -4.78 38.56
N TRP A 496 -6.14 -3.59 38.37
CA TRP A 496 -6.16 -2.92 37.07
C TRP A 496 -4.76 -2.54 36.58
N ILE A 497 -3.88 -2.03 37.44
CA ILE A 497 -2.49 -1.71 37.09
C ILE A 497 -1.74 -2.97 36.64
N ILE A 498 -1.84 -4.06 37.40
CA ILE A 498 -1.17 -5.33 37.07
C ILE A 498 -1.70 -5.88 35.74
N ALA A 499 -3.02 -5.90 35.54
CA ALA A 499 -3.62 -6.36 34.30
C ALA A 499 -3.18 -5.49 33.11
N SER A 500 -3.09 -4.18 33.29
CA SER A 500 -2.66 -3.23 32.24
C SER A 500 -1.19 -3.43 31.89
N ILE A 501 -0.31 -3.65 32.86
CA ILE A 501 1.11 -3.99 32.62
C ILE A 501 1.22 -5.30 31.84
N VAL A 502 0.52 -6.35 32.26
CA VAL A 502 0.56 -7.65 31.58
C VAL A 502 0.04 -7.52 30.14
N SER A 503 -1.08 -6.84 29.94
CA SER A 503 -1.66 -6.58 28.62
C SER A 503 -0.71 -5.78 27.72
N SER A 504 -0.12 -4.69 28.20
CA SER A 504 0.82 -3.86 27.44
C SER A 504 2.10 -4.62 27.09
N CYS A 505 2.72 -5.33 28.03
CA CYS A 505 3.92 -6.13 27.79
C CYS A 505 3.67 -7.24 26.76
N TYR A 506 2.55 -7.95 26.87
CA TYR A 506 2.20 -9.01 25.93
C TYR A 506 1.96 -8.42 24.53
N ALA A 507 1.13 -7.39 24.42
CA ALA A 507 0.84 -6.77 23.13
C ALA A 507 2.09 -6.18 22.47
N TYR A 508 2.95 -5.49 23.22
CA TYR A 508 4.23 -4.98 22.72
C TYR A 508 5.13 -6.12 22.19
N THR A 509 5.31 -7.17 22.98
CA THR A 509 6.12 -8.33 22.56
C THR A 509 5.56 -8.98 21.29
N TRP A 510 4.24 -9.03 21.18
CA TRP A 510 3.56 -9.56 20.00
C TRP A 510 3.78 -8.70 18.76
N ASP A 511 3.63 -7.39 18.88
CA ASP A 511 3.80 -6.46 17.76
C ASP A 511 5.22 -6.57 17.18
N ILE A 512 6.24 -6.51 18.04
CA ILE A 512 7.64 -6.54 17.62
C ILE A 512 8.04 -7.91 17.04
N LYS A 513 7.74 -9.01 17.74
CA LYS A 513 8.25 -10.34 17.36
C LYS A 513 7.37 -11.07 16.36
N MET A 514 6.06 -10.96 16.50
CA MET A 514 5.12 -11.76 15.70
C MET A 514 4.60 -10.98 14.51
N ASP A 515 4.06 -9.78 14.74
CA ASP A 515 3.42 -9.00 13.68
C ASP A 515 4.46 -8.37 12.75
N TRP A 516 5.57 -7.86 13.29
CA TRP A 516 6.66 -7.26 12.50
C TRP A 516 7.78 -8.24 12.18
N GLY A 517 7.90 -9.36 12.91
CA GLY A 517 8.95 -10.36 12.64
C GLY A 517 10.37 -9.84 12.89
N LEU A 518 10.56 -8.94 13.86
CA LEU A 518 11.86 -8.40 14.23
C LEU A 518 12.54 -9.26 15.31
N PHE A 519 13.80 -8.96 15.64
CA PHE A 519 14.66 -9.73 16.55
C PHE A 519 14.95 -11.15 16.05
N ASP A 520 15.20 -11.29 14.76
CA ASP A 520 15.68 -12.55 14.19
C ASP A 520 17.14 -12.78 14.60
N LYS A 521 17.50 -14.03 14.90
CA LYS A 521 18.87 -14.42 15.25
C LYS A 521 19.83 -14.28 14.07
N ASN A 522 19.30 -14.24 12.85
CA ASN A 522 20.06 -14.17 11.60
C ASN A 522 20.14 -12.73 11.03
N ALA A 523 19.94 -11.69 11.84
CA ALA A 523 19.77 -10.32 11.35
C ALA A 523 21.02 -9.66 10.71
N GLY A 524 22.16 -10.35 10.64
CA GLY A 524 23.37 -9.86 9.98
C GLY A 524 23.83 -8.51 10.53
N GLU A 525 23.95 -7.51 9.65
CA GLU A 525 24.35 -6.14 9.98
C GLU A 525 23.22 -5.30 10.60
N ASN A 526 21.97 -5.77 10.55
CA ASN A 526 20.80 -5.06 11.08
C ASN A 526 20.50 -5.48 12.53
N THR A 527 21.25 -4.96 13.50
CA THR A 527 21.08 -5.30 14.93
C THR A 527 19.62 -5.18 15.39
N PHE A 528 19.07 -6.25 15.99
CA PHE A 528 17.68 -6.35 16.48
C PHE A 528 16.56 -6.34 15.42
N LEU A 529 16.87 -6.19 14.14
CA LEU A 529 15.88 -6.28 13.08
C LEU A 529 15.86 -7.72 12.51
N ARG A 530 15.51 -7.85 11.23
CA ARG A 530 15.58 -9.09 10.45
C ARG A 530 16.51 -8.86 9.26
N GLU A 531 16.93 -9.96 8.63
CA GLU A 531 17.88 -9.91 7.50
C GLU A 531 17.33 -9.07 6.33
N GLU A 532 16.03 -9.20 6.05
CA GLU A 532 15.39 -8.55 4.90
C GLU A 532 14.48 -7.38 5.31
N VAL A 533 14.87 -6.17 4.90
CA VAL A 533 14.09 -4.93 5.09
C VAL A 533 13.71 -4.33 3.73
N VAL A 534 12.46 -3.88 3.59
CA VAL A 534 11.90 -3.27 2.37
C VAL A 534 12.04 -1.75 2.42
N TYR A 535 11.83 -1.15 3.59
CA TYR A 535 12.03 0.29 3.80
C TYR A 535 13.52 0.62 3.90
N SER A 536 13.97 1.61 3.11
CA SER A 536 15.41 1.92 2.93
C SER A 536 16.10 2.51 4.17
N SER A 537 15.34 3.13 5.08
CA SER A 537 15.89 3.74 6.30
C SER A 537 15.70 2.82 7.50
N THR A 538 16.80 2.32 8.08
CA THR A 538 16.78 1.53 9.32
C THR A 538 16.27 2.33 10.51
N GLY A 539 16.48 3.66 10.52
CA GLY A 539 15.96 4.57 11.54
C GLY A 539 14.43 4.53 11.69
N PHE A 540 13.71 4.24 10.62
CA PHE A 540 12.26 4.10 10.65
C PHE A 540 11.79 2.93 11.51
N TYR A 541 12.53 1.82 11.51
CA TYR A 541 12.22 0.64 12.35
C TYR A 541 12.48 0.92 13.83
N TYR A 542 13.62 1.53 14.15
CA TYR A 542 13.94 1.86 15.54
C TYR A 542 12.96 2.90 16.11
N PHE A 543 12.57 3.89 15.31
CA PHE A 543 11.51 4.82 15.69
C PHE A 543 10.22 4.07 16.02
N ALA A 544 9.77 3.15 15.17
CA ALA A 544 8.56 2.37 15.41
C ALA A 544 8.64 1.50 16.67
N ILE A 545 9.80 0.88 16.96
CA ILE A 545 10.00 0.09 18.18
C ILE A 545 9.83 0.95 19.44
N VAL A 546 10.39 2.16 19.44
CA VAL A 546 10.33 3.10 20.57
C VAL A 546 8.94 3.72 20.70
N GLU A 547 8.35 4.11 19.58
CA GLU A 547 7.02 4.70 19.50
C GLU A 547 5.94 3.72 19.98
N ASP A 548 5.98 2.46 19.54
CA ASP A 548 5.03 1.45 20.02
C ASP A 548 5.20 1.22 21.52
N LEU A 549 6.43 1.12 22.04
CA LEU A 549 6.67 0.98 23.48
C LEU A 549 6.08 2.16 24.27
N ALA A 550 6.37 3.40 23.85
CA ALA A 550 5.89 4.58 24.55
C ALA A 550 4.36 4.65 24.56
N LEU A 551 3.72 4.39 23.42
CA LEU A 551 2.26 4.48 23.30
C LEU A 551 1.55 3.28 23.95
N ARG A 552 2.17 2.10 24.00
CA ARG A 552 1.63 0.93 24.75
C ARG A 552 1.54 1.17 26.25
N PHE A 553 2.36 2.07 26.80
CA PHE A 553 2.36 2.45 28.21
C PHE A 553 1.76 3.85 28.46
N ILE A 554 1.16 4.49 27.45
CA ILE A 554 0.60 5.84 27.59
C ILE A 554 -0.52 5.90 28.63
N TRP A 555 -1.21 4.78 28.88
CA TRP A 555 -2.23 4.67 29.91
C TRP A 555 -1.71 5.03 31.31
N ALA A 556 -0.43 4.76 31.61
CA ALA A 556 0.17 5.06 32.90
C ALA A 556 0.37 6.58 33.07
N LEU A 557 0.82 7.26 32.01
CA LEU A 557 0.94 8.72 31.98
C LEU A 557 -0.45 9.37 32.05
N SER A 558 -1.40 8.87 31.27
CA SER A 558 -2.81 9.30 31.28
C SER A 558 -3.42 9.20 32.67
N PHE A 559 -3.21 8.07 33.35
CA PHE A 559 -3.69 7.84 34.71
C PHE A 559 -3.07 8.85 35.69
N TYR A 560 -1.74 8.98 35.69
CA TYR A 560 -1.04 9.93 36.56
C TYR A 560 -1.53 11.38 36.39
N LEU A 561 -1.62 11.86 35.14
CA LEU A 561 -2.03 13.24 34.86
C LEU A 561 -3.51 13.51 35.21
N THR A 562 -4.37 12.51 35.08
CA THR A 562 -5.80 12.63 35.40
C THR A 562 -6.02 12.61 36.91
N GLU A 563 -5.33 11.73 37.65
CA GLU A 563 -5.43 11.65 39.12
C GLU A 563 -4.86 12.91 39.79
N MET A 564 -3.78 13.48 39.24
CA MET A 564 -3.22 14.76 39.70
C MET A 564 -4.06 15.97 39.29
N LYS A 565 -5.19 15.77 38.59
CA LYS A 565 -6.10 16.82 38.08
C LYS A 565 -5.39 17.89 37.22
N ILE A 566 -4.27 17.54 36.61
CA ILE A 566 -3.52 18.43 35.72
C ILE A 566 -4.27 18.57 34.39
N VAL A 567 -4.81 17.46 33.90
CA VAL A 567 -5.59 17.40 32.65
C VAL A 567 -6.92 16.69 32.94
N SER A 568 -8.00 17.16 32.33
CA SER A 568 -9.29 16.47 32.44
C SER A 568 -9.27 15.12 31.73
N SER A 569 -10.01 14.14 32.26
CA SER A 569 -10.10 12.81 31.65
C SER A 569 -10.57 12.87 30.19
N ASP A 570 -11.51 13.76 29.86
CA ASP A 570 -12.04 13.89 28.49
C ASP A 570 -10.98 14.38 27.49
N ILE A 571 -10.16 15.36 27.88
CA ILE A 571 -9.05 15.85 27.05
C ILE A 571 -8.00 14.74 26.88
N MET A 572 -7.68 14.03 27.97
CA MET A 572 -6.70 12.94 27.93
C MET A 572 -7.16 11.79 27.02
N THR A 573 -8.44 11.41 27.05
CA THR A 573 -9.00 10.41 26.14
C THR A 573 -8.98 10.89 24.68
N SER A 574 -9.16 12.19 24.43
CA SER A 574 -9.03 12.74 23.08
C SER A 574 -7.60 12.67 22.55
N ILE A 575 -6.59 12.98 23.37
CA ILE A 575 -5.17 12.87 23.00
C ILE A 575 -4.78 11.41 22.78
N THR A 576 -5.11 10.53 23.73
CA THR A 576 -4.76 9.10 23.65
C THR A 576 -5.48 8.38 22.51
N GLY A 577 -6.71 8.77 22.17
CA GLY A 577 -7.43 8.24 21.01
C GLY A 577 -6.71 8.52 19.69
N ILE A 578 -6.29 9.75 19.45
CA ILE A 578 -5.51 10.17 18.27
C ILE A 578 -4.19 9.39 18.22
N LEU A 579 -3.47 9.34 19.34
CA LEU A 579 -2.19 8.62 19.41
C LEU A 579 -2.33 7.12 19.20
N GLU A 580 -3.40 6.47 19.69
CA GLU A 580 -3.63 5.04 19.45
C GLU A 580 -3.95 4.74 17.97
N VAL A 581 -4.66 5.63 17.28
CA VAL A 581 -4.88 5.54 15.83
C VAL A 581 -3.55 5.72 15.08
N PHE A 582 -2.72 6.69 15.49
CA PHE A 582 -1.39 6.90 14.92
C PHE A 582 -0.45 5.70 15.13
N ARG A 583 -0.42 5.10 16.33
CA ARG A 583 0.34 3.89 16.63
C ARG A 583 -0.04 2.75 15.68
N ARG A 584 -1.34 2.56 15.45
CA ARG A 584 -1.84 1.56 14.51
C ARG A 584 -1.45 1.86 13.06
N PHE A 585 -1.43 3.14 12.69
CA PHE A 585 -0.92 3.59 11.40
C PHE A 585 0.54 3.18 11.18
N VAL A 586 1.41 3.35 12.17
CA VAL A 586 2.80 2.89 12.11
C VAL A 586 2.87 1.37 12.03
N TRP A 587 2.12 0.65 12.88
CA TRP A 587 2.06 -0.81 12.89
C TRP A 587 1.65 -1.40 11.53
N ASN A 588 0.76 -0.74 10.79
CA ASN A 588 0.28 -1.18 9.48
C ASN A 588 1.40 -1.32 8.43
N PHE A 589 2.41 -0.44 8.44
CA PHE A 589 3.56 -0.55 7.55
C PHE A 589 4.32 -1.86 7.75
N PHE A 590 4.78 -2.10 8.98
CA PHE A 590 5.61 -3.25 9.29
C PHE A 590 4.82 -4.56 9.27
N ARG A 591 3.53 -4.55 9.62
CA ARG A 591 2.69 -5.75 9.51
C ARG A 591 2.56 -6.22 8.07
N LEU A 592 2.27 -5.30 7.14
CA LEU A 592 2.09 -5.64 5.73
C LEU A 592 3.42 -6.03 5.08
N GLU A 593 4.50 -5.37 5.47
CA GLU A 593 5.84 -5.73 5.04
C GLU A 593 6.22 -7.14 5.47
N ASN A 594 6.00 -7.51 6.74
CA ASN A 594 6.25 -8.87 7.24
C ASN A 594 5.36 -9.90 6.50
N GLU A 595 4.10 -9.58 6.22
CA GLU A 595 3.24 -10.46 5.42
C GLU A 595 3.74 -10.62 3.98
N HIS A 596 4.19 -9.53 3.37
CA HIS A 596 4.76 -9.52 2.02
C HIS A 596 6.00 -10.42 1.95
N LEU A 597 6.95 -10.25 2.87
CA LEU A 597 8.17 -11.05 2.91
C LEU A 597 7.86 -12.54 3.14
N ASN A 598 6.93 -12.87 4.04
CA ASN A 598 6.49 -14.25 4.26
C ASN A 598 5.82 -14.87 3.01
N ASN A 599 5.05 -14.10 2.25
CA ASN A 599 4.42 -14.56 1.01
C ASN A 599 5.43 -14.72 -0.14
N CYS A 600 6.45 -13.85 -0.21
CA CYS A 600 7.57 -13.96 -1.13
C CYS A 600 8.44 -15.19 -0.83
N GLY A 601 8.78 -15.44 0.45
CA GLY A 601 9.56 -16.60 0.89
C GLY A 601 8.86 -17.96 0.66
N LYS A 602 7.52 -17.97 0.58
CA LYS A 602 6.72 -19.15 0.23
C LYS A 602 6.39 -19.26 -1.27
N PHE A 603 7.00 -18.43 -2.12
CA PHE A 603 6.78 -18.35 -3.58
C PHE A 603 5.31 -18.13 -4.00
N ARG A 604 4.45 -17.64 -3.09
CA ARG A 604 3.03 -17.39 -3.36
C ARG A 604 2.81 -16.07 -4.12
N ALA A 605 3.77 -15.16 -4.07
CA ALA A 605 3.71 -13.81 -4.63
C ALA A 605 3.89 -13.72 -6.16
N VAL A 606 4.06 -14.83 -6.88
CA VAL A 606 4.23 -14.84 -8.35
C VAL A 606 2.94 -14.47 -9.10
N ARG A 607 1.81 -14.35 -8.40
CA ARG A 607 0.49 -14.34 -9.04
C ARG A 607 0.08 -13.00 -9.69
N ASP A 608 0.20 -11.84 -9.03
CA ASP A 608 -0.52 -10.65 -9.51
C ASP A 608 0.17 -9.30 -9.20
N ILE A 609 1.28 -8.98 -9.88
CA ILE A 609 1.73 -7.58 -10.03
C ILE A 609 1.86 -7.24 -11.50
N SER A 610 0.94 -6.44 -11.97
CA SER A 610 1.00 -5.87 -13.31
C SER A 610 1.85 -4.61 -13.33
N ILE A 611 3.10 -4.77 -13.73
CA ILE A 611 3.93 -3.66 -14.19
C ILE A 611 3.40 -3.21 -15.54
N ALA A 612 3.48 -1.91 -15.79
CA ALA A 612 3.31 -1.39 -17.13
C ALA A 612 4.30 -2.09 -18.08
N PRO A 613 3.83 -2.67 -19.20
CA PRO A 613 4.70 -2.98 -20.33
C PRO A 613 5.53 -1.74 -20.66
N LEU A 614 6.82 -1.89 -20.96
CA LEU A 614 7.57 -0.78 -21.58
C LEU A 614 6.85 -0.42 -22.88
N ASP A 615 6.35 0.82 -23.01
CA ASP A 615 5.76 1.25 -24.27
C ASP A 615 6.87 1.32 -25.34
N SER A 616 6.49 1.18 -26.60
CA SER A 616 7.37 1.46 -27.75
C SER A 616 8.06 2.83 -27.65
N SER A 617 7.40 3.81 -27.02
CA SER A 617 7.97 5.11 -26.71
C SER A 617 9.03 5.07 -25.61
N ASP A 618 8.88 4.22 -24.59
CA ASP A 618 9.87 3.99 -23.53
C ASP A 618 11.06 3.17 -24.04
N GLN A 619 10.84 2.18 -24.92
CA GLN A 619 11.91 1.51 -25.64
C GLN A 619 12.70 2.49 -26.53
N ALA A 620 12.02 3.41 -27.22
CA ALA A 620 12.67 4.45 -28.01
C ALA A 620 13.39 5.48 -27.12
N LEU A 621 12.86 5.80 -25.93
CA LEU A 621 13.52 6.63 -24.93
C LEU A 621 14.76 5.93 -24.38
N ILE A 622 14.68 4.63 -24.09
CA ILE A 622 15.80 3.79 -23.70
C ILE A 622 16.84 3.83 -24.84
N LEU A 623 16.48 3.57 -26.09
CA LEU A 623 17.38 3.66 -27.26
C LEU A 623 18.01 5.06 -27.41
N ARG A 624 17.28 6.14 -27.17
CA ARG A 624 17.85 7.50 -27.13
C ARG A 624 18.80 7.70 -25.94
N MET A 625 18.45 7.21 -24.76
CA MET A 625 19.33 7.18 -23.58
C MET A 625 20.50 6.20 -23.75
N MET A 626 20.46 5.31 -24.74
CA MET A 626 21.55 4.43 -25.15
C MET A 626 22.59 5.18 -26.00
N ASP A 627 22.17 6.23 -26.71
CA ASP A 627 22.98 7.07 -27.62
C ASP A 627 23.43 8.41 -27.03
N GLU A 628 22.82 8.88 -25.94
CA GLU A 628 23.31 10.05 -25.22
C GLU A 628 24.69 9.79 -24.60
N SER A 629 25.66 10.65 -24.91
CA SER A 629 26.96 10.65 -24.25
C SER A 629 26.78 11.11 -22.80
N ASP A 630 26.56 10.17 -21.88
CA ASP A 630 26.46 10.43 -20.45
C ASP A 630 27.66 11.28 -20.00
N GLY A 631 27.37 12.50 -19.57
CA GLY A 631 28.34 13.53 -19.25
C GLY A 631 29.28 13.12 -18.12
N VAL A 632 30.56 13.02 -18.47
CA VAL A 632 31.70 13.51 -17.68
C VAL A 632 32.67 14.02 -18.75
N ILE A 633 32.72 15.34 -18.93
CA ILE A 633 33.79 15.99 -19.69
C ILE A 633 34.78 16.41 -18.61
N ASN A 634 35.86 15.66 -18.43
CA ASN A 634 37.04 16.20 -17.78
C ASN A 634 38.32 15.66 -18.41
N ARG A 635 39.19 16.62 -18.72
CA ARG A 635 40.52 16.54 -19.35
C ARG A 635 40.58 16.01 -20.79
N TYR A 636 40.18 16.86 -21.73
CA TYR A 636 40.92 16.99 -22.98
C TYR A 636 41.98 18.09 -22.79
N THR A 637 43.25 17.75 -22.98
CA THR A 637 44.27 18.75 -23.31
C THR A 637 43.89 19.41 -24.64
N LYS A 638 44.16 20.71 -24.75
CA LYS A 638 43.64 21.65 -25.76
C LYS A 638 43.93 21.31 -27.23
N THR A 639 44.55 20.17 -27.55
CA THR A 639 45.15 19.89 -28.85
C THR A 639 44.50 18.78 -29.68
N ASN A 640 43.49 18.03 -29.21
CA ASN A 640 42.77 17.07 -30.07
C ASN A 640 41.27 16.97 -29.74
N ARG A 641 40.45 17.78 -30.41
CA ARG A 641 38.98 17.61 -30.48
C ARG A 641 38.60 17.07 -31.88
N PRO A 642 37.99 15.88 -32.01
CA PRO A 642 37.33 15.50 -33.25
C PRO A 642 36.04 16.31 -33.43
N LYS A 643 35.82 16.85 -34.64
CA LYS A 643 34.59 17.60 -34.98
C LYS A 643 33.38 16.66 -34.98
N PRO A 644 32.20 17.09 -34.46
CA PRO A 644 31.00 16.27 -34.47
C PRO A 644 30.51 16.05 -35.90
N LYS A 645 30.36 14.79 -36.32
CA LYS A 645 29.66 14.42 -37.55
C LYS A 645 28.18 14.76 -37.39
N LYS A 646 27.66 15.67 -38.22
CA LYS A 646 26.21 15.87 -38.38
C LYS A 646 25.65 14.67 -39.15
N VAL A 647 24.99 13.75 -38.46
CA VAL A 647 24.11 12.77 -39.10
C VAL A 647 22.74 13.46 -39.30
N LYS A 648 22.30 13.57 -40.55
CA LYS A 648 20.93 13.99 -40.88
C LYS A 648 20.00 12.80 -40.61
N ASP A 649 19.15 12.93 -39.61
CA ASP A 649 18.13 11.96 -39.26
C ASP A 649 16.85 12.21 -40.10
N PRO A 650 16.42 11.27 -40.95
CA PRO A 650 15.23 11.42 -41.80
C PRO A 650 13.89 11.36 -41.05
N GLU A 651 13.84 10.93 -39.79
CA GLU A 651 12.57 10.77 -39.06
C GLU A 651 12.02 12.06 -38.41
N LYS A 652 12.82 13.14 -38.39
CA LYS A 652 12.38 14.44 -37.84
C LYS A 652 11.22 15.09 -38.59
N ARG A 653 10.89 14.62 -39.81
CA ARG A 653 9.78 15.16 -40.62
C ARG A 653 8.42 14.54 -40.32
N SER A 654 8.34 13.39 -39.66
CA SER A 654 7.06 12.69 -39.41
C SER A 654 6.28 13.25 -38.21
N LEU A 655 6.96 13.84 -37.23
CA LEU A 655 6.34 14.24 -35.95
C LEU A 655 5.77 15.67 -35.90
N LEU A 656 5.80 16.41 -37.00
CA LEU A 656 5.29 17.79 -37.07
C LEU A 656 4.01 17.95 -37.90
N GLN A 657 3.37 16.87 -38.34
CA GLN A 657 2.21 16.94 -39.24
C GLN A 657 0.87 16.45 -38.66
N THR A 658 0.74 16.30 -37.34
CA THR A 658 -0.54 15.87 -36.71
C THR A 658 -1.05 16.84 -35.64
N ARG A 659 -0.93 18.14 -35.90
CA ARG A 659 -1.78 19.18 -35.28
C ARG A 659 -2.41 20.01 -36.38
N GLY A 660 -3.38 19.41 -37.07
CA GLY A 660 -4.32 20.12 -37.92
C GLY A 660 -5.34 20.85 -37.06
N SER A 661 -5.28 22.17 -37.12
CA SER A 661 -6.29 23.14 -36.72
C SER A 661 -7.71 22.74 -37.12
N LEU A 662 -8.69 22.98 -36.22
CA LEU A 662 -10.10 23.09 -36.59
C LEU A 662 -10.26 24.09 -37.75
N PRO A 663 -11.05 23.79 -38.79
CA PRO A 663 -11.48 24.82 -39.73
C PRO A 663 -12.69 25.58 -39.17
N ASP A 664 -12.56 26.91 -39.14
CA ASP A 664 -13.64 27.86 -38.96
C ASP A 664 -14.77 27.62 -39.98
N LEU A 665 -15.95 27.28 -39.48
CA LEU A 665 -17.21 27.31 -40.23
C LEU A 665 -17.65 28.77 -40.37
N ARG A 666 -17.23 29.43 -41.45
CA ARG A 666 -17.89 30.64 -41.96
C ARG A 666 -19.11 30.21 -42.79
N ILE A 667 -20.27 30.61 -42.32
CA ILE A 667 -21.55 30.53 -43.03
C ILE A 667 -21.60 31.72 -43.99
N ASP A 668 -21.44 31.46 -45.28
CA ASP A 668 -21.83 32.41 -46.33
C ASP A 668 -23.35 32.31 -46.52
N MET A 669 -24.05 33.34 -46.06
CA MET A 669 -25.39 33.65 -46.53
C MET A 669 -25.24 34.41 -47.85
N ASP A 670 -25.49 33.73 -48.97
CA ASP A 670 -25.73 34.41 -50.22
C ASP A 670 -27.14 34.14 -50.76
N SER A 671 -27.70 35.23 -51.26
CA SER A 671 -29.10 35.40 -51.57
C SER A 671 -29.39 35.17 -53.06
N LYS A 672 -30.64 34.77 -53.34
CA LYS A 672 -31.35 34.77 -54.64
C LYS A 672 -31.11 33.56 -55.56
N LYS A 673 -32.15 32.74 -55.75
CA LYS A 673 -33.12 32.87 -56.85
C LYS A 673 -34.16 31.73 -56.80
N LEU A 674 -35.43 32.14 -56.92
CA LEU A 674 -36.68 31.40 -57.19
C LEU A 674 -37.21 30.48 -56.10
#